data_AF-A0A2J6HJY5-F1
#
_entry.id   AF-A0A2J6HJY5-F1
#
_cell.length_a   1.000
_cell.length_b   1.000
_cell.length_c   1.000
_cell.angle_alpha   90.00
_cell.angle_beta   90.00
_cell.angle_gamma   90.00
#
_symmetry.space_group_name_H-M   'P 1'
#
loop_
_entity.id
_entity.type
_entity.pdbx_description
1 polymer ?
#
loop_
_entity_poly.entity_id
_entity_poly.type
_entity_poly.pdbx_seq_one_letter_code
_entity_poly.pdbx_strand_id
1 'polypeptide(L)'
;MKQGVVFLLLNFFVLFGWAQIPAGYYDSAAGLTGDVLRAELRDISSATHTKLPYTSAAFDVWDAYAVTDVFPAPNNTIVWDMYSDIPSGSPAYQYTIYVDQCLGGSAAEGTCYSREHVMPNSWWGGFDNASNPQYTDVHCLFPADQYVNQEKAAYPIGETSSPFYISSNGSAVGSCSFPGYSGTVFEPIDEYKGDFARAYFYIATRYMDVIDNWVNDYPTTDAQYVIDASTSNLKQWVVDMLVSWHLNDPVSAKEIARNDSIFYATPQNNRNPYVDHPEYVCKVWTSAYCVSAPIITNVSHTPSNPASNDDVSVGADITDDGTIVSAIMVWCTDGTSFGDTILMSLTSGDHYDISSLIPAQTGGTKVTYKILAEDDLGNVSNSSEYSYTIPTGAASACAGDLIISEYVEGSSFNKYIEVFNGTGVDVDLSNYRLRLFANGSSSPTQDVSLSGTLMADSVVVYQHPSAVAYTGTAVNNAAVNFNGDDAVGLYNVSSGSYADIFGEIGTDPGSAWTGGGNTTVNATLVRNSDVYGGVTTNPASGFPTLGTEWTMSSTDDVSDLGRHTTSCSVLPVELLYFRSECYSDRMVKLIWATASETNSSHYTIEASKNGDEWEILGGLTAAGNSAQIQQYVFYADINSGLYFRLSQADIDGHEEVLAICENSCKPEQGIAVYPNPFSSDIQVKLSAKRNNTTIFLRDVFGRTISITEIASNDSGNPIHIETGNLPAGFYYIEINCDGERSIYPVVKQ
;
A
#
# COMPACT_ATOMS: atom_id res chain seq x y z
N MET A 1 -69.40 -5.31 4.23
CA MET A 1 -68.68 -5.54 5.50
C MET A 1 -67.70 -6.68 5.31
N LYS A 2 -66.41 -6.38 5.19
CA LYS A 2 -65.30 -7.25 5.59
C LYS A 2 -64.09 -6.34 5.78
N GLN A 3 -63.68 -6.24 7.04
CA GLN A 3 -62.57 -5.44 7.54
C GLN A 3 -61.25 -6.05 7.07
N GLY A 4 -60.22 -5.20 6.93
CA GLY A 4 -58.91 -5.58 6.43
C GLY A 4 -58.01 -6.27 7.44
N VAL A 5 -56.86 -6.71 6.93
CA VAL A 5 -55.62 -6.92 7.69
C VAL A 5 -54.48 -6.56 6.73
N VAL A 6 -53.79 -5.46 7.02
CA VAL A 6 -52.51 -5.12 6.39
C VAL A 6 -51.44 -5.70 7.33
N PHE A 7 -50.64 -6.64 6.84
CA PHE A 7 -49.46 -7.14 7.54
C PHE A 7 -48.34 -6.11 7.41
N LEU A 8 -48.03 -5.42 8.50
CA LEU A 8 -46.83 -4.60 8.62
C LEU A 8 -45.67 -5.53 9.03
N LEU A 9 -44.83 -5.92 8.08
CA LEU A 9 -43.57 -6.61 8.36
C LEU A 9 -42.56 -5.57 8.86
N LEU A 10 -42.41 -5.46 10.18
CA LEU A 10 -41.26 -4.80 10.80
C LEU A 10 -40.04 -5.68 10.55
N ASN A 11 -39.16 -5.29 9.63
CA ASN A 11 -37.81 -5.84 9.54
C ASN A 11 -37.00 -5.30 10.72
N PHE A 12 -36.74 -6.15 11.71
CA PHE A 12 -35.70 -5.92 12.71
C PHE A 12 -34.35 -6.03 12.00
N PHE A 13 -33.74 -4.90 11.64
CA PHE A 13 -32.31 -4.85 11.36
C PHE A 13 -31.58 -5.03 12.70
N VAL A 14 -31.00 -6.20 12.94
CA VAL A 14 -30.02 -6.40 14.00
C VAL A 14 -28.70 -5.84 13.47
N LEU A 15 -28.41 -4.59 13.83
CA LEU A 15 -27.09 -4.00 13.69
C LEU A 15 -26.16 -4.74 14.66
N PHE A 16 -25.27 -5.58 14.14
CA PHE A 16 -24.07 -5.98 14.90
C PHE A 16 -23.16 -4.75 14.95
N GLY A 17 -23.38 -3.89 15.96
CA GLY A 17 -22.43 -2.84 16.28
C GLY A 17 -21.18 -3.49 16.85
N TRP A 18 -20.09 -3.49 16.07
CA TRP A 18 -18.77 -3.67 16.64
C TRP A 18 -18.59 -2.51 17.63
N ALA A 19 -18.45 -2.84 18.91
CA ALA A 19 -18.14 -1.84 19.91
C ALA A 19 -16.84 -1.13 19.48
N GLN A 20 -16.83 0.19 19.62
CA GLN A 20 -15.71 1.05 19.26
C GLN A 20 -15.34 1.85 20.50
N ILE A 21 -14.10 2.35 20.54
CA ILE A 21 -13.68 3.35 21.53
C ILE A 21 -14.71 4.48 21.53
N PRO A 22 -15.26 4.89 22.69
CA PRO A 22 -16.22 5.99 22.74
C PRO A 22 -15.63 7.24 22.09
N ALA A 23 -16.44 7.94 21.28
CA ALA A 23 -15.98 9.13 20.60
C ALA A 23 -15.43 10.16 21.62
N GLY A 24 -14.20 10.61 21.38
CA GLY A 24 -13.50 11.57 22.23
C GLY A 24 -12.90 11.02 23.53
N TYR A 25 -12.93 9.70 23.75
CA TYR A 25 -12.45 9.09 25.00
C TYR A 25 -10.96 9.37 25.30
N TYR A 26 -10.12 9.49 24.27
CA TYR A 26 -8.69 9.77 24.38
C TYR A 26 -8.25 11.15 23.84
N ASP A 27 -9.20 12.08 23.59
CA ASP A 27 -8.87 13.38 22.99
C ASP A 27 -7.83 14.17 23.79
N SER A 28 -7.87 14.09 25.12
CA SER A 28 -6.92 14.78 26.00
C SER A 28 -5.52 14.16 26.00
N ALA A 29 -5.37 12.92 25.56
CA ALA A 29 -4.07 12.24 25.43
C ALA A 29 -3.31 12.62 24.13
N ALA A 30 -3.97 13.32 23.20
CA ALA A 30 -3.41 13.63 21.89
C ALA A 30 -2.10 14.43 21.98
N GLY A 31 -1.04 13.89 21.38
CA GLY A 31 0.27 14.55 21.29
C GLY A 31 1.12 14.51 22.57
N LEU A 32 0.62 13.89 23.66
CA LEU A 32 1.39 13.71 24.90
C LEU A 32 2.35 12.52 24.78
N THR A 33 3.45 12.54 25.55
CA THR A 33 4.40 11.42 25.70
C THR A 33 4.93 11.33 27.14
N GLY A 34 5.65 10.24 27.45
CA GLY A 34 6.28 9.97 28.74
C GLY A 34 5.30 9.95 29.91
N ASP A 35 5.77 10.38 31.08
CA ASP A 35 4.95 10.44 32.30
C ASP A 35 3.76 11.41 32.20
N VAL A 36 3.82 12.40 31.31
CA VAL A 36 2.69 13.32 31.07
C VAL A 36 1.54 12.56 30.38
N LEU A 37 1.84 11.76 29.35
CA LEU A 37 0.86 10.87 28.75
C LEU A 37 0.35 9.84 29.77
N ARG A 38 1.25 9.22 30.55
CA ARG A 38 0.86 8.25 31.58
C ARG A 38 -0.13 8.83 32.59
N ALA A 39 0.13 10.04 33.09
CA ALA A 39 -0.75 10.71 34.04
C ALA A 39 -2.13 11.03 33.44
N GLU A 40 -2.18 11.45 32.17
CA GLU A 40 -3.44 11.68 31.46
C GLU A 40 -4.22 10.37 31.26
N LEU A 41 -3.55 9.29 30.86
CA LEU A 41 -4.17 7.96 30.74
C LEU A 41 -4.68 7.43 32.09
N ARG A 42 -3.98 7.74 33.19
CA ARG A 42 -4.46 7.49 34.56
C ARG A 42 -5.74 8.27 34.83
N ASP A 43 -5.81 9.55 34.48
CA ASP A 43 -7.00 10.38 34.71
C ASP A 43 -8.20 9.90 33.90
N ILE A 44 -8.01 9.59 32.62
CA ILE A 44 -9.03 8.99 31.74
C ILE A 44 -9.56 7.68 32.32
N SER A 45 -8.66 6.75 32.65
CA SER A 45 -9.04 5.43 33.18
C SER A 45 -9.62 5.49 34.61
N SER A 46 -9.40 6.58 35.33
CA SER A 46 -9.95 6.81 36.67
C SER A 46 -11.33 7.47 36.65
N ALA A 47 -11.62 8.30 35.65
CA ALA A 47 -12.83 9.12 35.59
C ALA A 47 -14.12 8.31 35.65
N THR A 48 -14.13 7.11 35.08
CA THR A 48 -15.33 6.26 34.95
C THR A 48 -15.23 4.94 35.72
N HIS A 49 -14.07 4.63 36.32
CA HIS A 49 -13.83 3.35 36.98
C HIS A 49 -14.71 3.14 38.22
N THR A 50 -15.49 2.07 38.20
CA THR A 50 -16.28 1.62 39.35
C THR A 50 -15.74 0.30 39.90
N LYS A 51 -15.40 0.26 41.19
CA LYS A 51 -14.98 -0.97 41.86
C LYS A 51 -16.14 -1.98 41.92
N LEU A 52 -15.93 -3.18 41.40
CA LEU A 52 -16.88 -4.29 41.50
C LEU A 52 -16.83 -4.97 42.89
N PRO A 53 -17.94 -5.51 43.40
CA PRO A 53 -17.88 -6.47 44.50
C PRO A 53 -17.09 -7.72 44.11
N TYR A 54 -16.29 -8.28 45.03
CA TYR A 54 -15.56 -9.52 44.73
C TYR A 54 -16.47 -10.74 44.60
N THR A 55 -17.50 -10.83 45.46
CA THR A 55 -18.61 -11.81 45.35
C THR A 55 -19.86 -11.19 45.98
N SER A 56 -21.00 -11.19 45.27
CA SER A 56 -22.24 -10.61 45.78
C SER A 56 -23.50 -11.21 45.13
N ALA A 57 -24.68 -10.85 45.63
CA ALA A 57 -25.96 -11.20 45.00
C ALA A 57 -26.37 -10.21 43.89
N ALA A 58 -25.64 -9.10 43.75
CA ALA A 58 -25.70 -8.18 42.62
C ALA A 58 -24.49 -8.46 41.70
N PHE A 59 -24.38 -7.71 40.60
CA PHE A 59 -23.26 -7.84 39.66
C PHE A 59 -21.90 -7.82 40.39
N ASP A 60 -21.11 -8.87 40.23
CA ASP A 60 -19.78 -9.03 40.82
C ASP A 60 -18.72 -9.45 39.78
N VAL A 61 -17.52 -9.83 40.23
CA VAL A 61 -16.44 -10.28 39.35
C VAL A 61 -16.79 -11.55 38.55
N TRP A 62 -17.59 -12.46 39.11
CA TRP A 62 -18.00 -13.66 38.38
C TRP A 62 -18.96 -13.33 37.24
N ASP A 63 -19.87 -12.37 37.48
CA ASP A 63 -20.75 -11.85 36.45
C ASP A 63 -20.01 -11.08 35.36
N ALA A 64 -18.91 -10.39 35.72
CA ALA A 64 -18.01 -9.79 34.73
C ALA A 64 -17.44 -10.85 33.78
N TYR A 65 -16.90 -11.95 34.30
CA TYR A 65 -16.34 -13.02 33.46
C TYR A 65 -17.32 -13.63 32.48
N ALA A 66 -18.60 -13.70 32.84
CA ALA A 66 -19.64 -14.20 31.94
C ALA A 66 -19.82 -13.36 30.66
N VAL A 67 -19.33 -12.11 30.66
CA VAL A 67 -19.38 -11.22 29.49
C VAL A 67 -17.99 -10.83 28.98
N THR A 68 -16.93 -10.93 29.78
CA THR A 68 -15.57 -10.51 29.40
C THR A 68 -14.63 -11.67 29.05
N ASP A 69 -14.82 -12.84 29.64
CA ASP A 69 -13.84 -13.93 29.65
C ASP A 69 -14.49 -15.30 29.33
N VAL A 70 -15.43 -15.31 28.38
CA VAL A 70 -15.98 -16.53 27.78
C VAL A 70 -15.68 -16.55 26.28
N PHE A 71 -15.60 -17.75 25.69
CA PHE A 71 -15.42 -17.87 24.25
C PHE A 71 -16.59 -17.25 23.47
N PRO A 72 -16.40 -16.80 22.22
CA PRO A 72 -17.50 -16.36 21.38
C PRO A 72 -18.51 -17.48 21.13
N ALA A 73 -19.73 -17.12 20.72
CA ALA A 73 -20.73 -18.08 20.30
C ALA A 73 -20.15 -19.03 19.23
N PRO A 74 -20.42 -20.35 19.30
CA PRO A 74 -21.42 -21.01 20.15
C PRO A 74 -20.94 -21.41 21.55
N ASN A 75 -19.69 -21.15 21.92
CA ASN A 75 -19.07 -21.65 23.16
C ASN A 75 -19.10 -20.63 24.31
N ASN A 76 -20.04 -19.69 24.29
CA ASN A 76 -20.13 -18.56 25.24
C ASN A 76 -20.52 -18.93 26.68
N THR A 77 -20.48 -20.21 27.03
CA THR A 77 -20.57 -20.71 28.40
C THR A 77 -19.23 -21.24 28.91
N ILE A 78 -18.23 -21.36 28.03
CA ILE A 78 -16.90 -21.86 28.36
C ILE A 78 -16.01 -20.67 28.71
N VAL A 79 -15.33 -20.77 29.85
CA VAL A 79 -14.41 -19.75 30.36
C VAL A 79 -13.13 -19.75 29.53
N TRP A 80 -12.69 -18.55 29.12
CA TRP A 80 -11.44 -18.32 28.41
C TRP A 80 -10.30 -18.14 29.41
N ASP A 81 -9.84 -19.25 29.96
CA ASP A 81 -8.78 -19.31 30.97
C ASP A 81 -7.39 -19.36 30.32
N MET A 82 -6.58 -18.32 30.53
CA MET A 82 -5.24 -18.18 29.94
C MET A 82 -4.21 -19.19 30.49
N TYR A 83 -4.53 -19.91 31.57
CA TYR A 83 -3.67 -20.95 32.16
C TYR A 83 -4.01 -22.36 31.69
N SER A 84 -5.10 -22.54 30.96
CA SER A 84 -5.47 -23.84 30.37
C SER A 84 -5.68 -23.78 28.87
N ASP A 85 -5.97 -22.61 28.30
CA ASP A 85 -6.15 -22.44 26.87
C ASP A 85 -4.85 -22.69 26.10
N ILE A 86 -5.00 -23.32 24.93
CA ILE A 86 -3.92 -23.60 23.98
C ILE A 86 -4.38 -23.02 22.64
N PRO A 87 -3.96 -21.79 22.29
CA PRO A 87 -4.36 -21.16 21.05
C PRO A 87 -4.05 -22.03 19.83
N SER A 88 -5.01 -22.19 18.93
CA SER A 88 -4.96 -23.11 17.77
C SER A 88 -4.85 -24.60 18.11
N GLY A 89 -4.90 -24.97 19.39
CA GLY A 89 -4.85 -26.34 19.90
C GLY A 89 -6.15 -26.76 20.58
N SER A 90 -6.08 -27.87 21.32
CA SER A 90 -7.16 -28.34 22.17
C SER A 90 -6.69 -28.32 23.62
N PRO A 91 -7.31 -27.53 24.50
CA PRO A 91 -6.93 -27.49 25.90
C PRO A 91 -7.19 -28.85 26.57
N ALA A 92 -6.40 -29.18 27.59
CA ALA A 92 -6.52 -30.46 28.30
C ALA A 92 -7.84 -30.59 29.06
N TYR A 93 -8.44 -29.45 29.43
CA TYR A 93 -9.70 -29.32 30.14
C TYR A 93 -10.31 -27.95 29.84
N GLN A 94 -11.60 -27.78 30.13
CA GLN A 94 -12.32 -26.52 29.95
C GLN A 94 -13.30 -26.33 31.10
N TYR A 95 -13.59 -25.08 31.43
CA TYR A 95 -14.47 -24.71 32.53
C TYR A 95 -15.76 -24.08 32.04
N THR A 96 -16.87 -24.43 32.69
CA THR A 96 -18.17 -23.80 32.44
C THR A 96 -18.40 -22.68 33.45
N ILE A 97 -18.72 -21.49 32.95
CA ILE A 97 -19.01 -20.30 33.77
C ILE A 97 -20.12 -20.60 34.80
N TYR A 98 -19.92 -20.17 36.05
CA TYR A 98 -20.80 -20.42 37.21
C TYR A 98 -20.91 -21.88 37.70
N VAL A 99 -20.34 -22.85 36.99
CA VAL A 99 -20.40 -24.26 37.37
C VAL A 99 -19.10 -24.68 38.05
N ASP A 100 -17.97 -24.39 37.42
CA ASP A 100 -16.67 -24.92 37.84
C ASP A 100 -15.86 -23.90 38.67
N GLN A 101 -16.53 -23.06 39.44
CA GLN A 101 -15.89 -22.05 40.30
C GLN A 101 -15.24 -22.69 41.54
N CYS A 102 -14.00 -22.33 41.84
CA CYS A 102 -13.35 -22.79 43.05
C CYS A 102 -13.82 -22.06 44.31
N LEU A 103 -14.09 -22.82 45.36
CA LEU A 103 -14.34 -22.32 46.72
C LEU A 103 -13.08 -22.34 47.62
N GLY A 104 -11.92 -22.76 47.08
CA GLY A 104 -10.67 -22.91 47.81
C GLY A 104 -9.53 -23.41 46.92
N GLY A 105 -8.50 -24.00 47.53
CA GLY A 105 -7.38 -24.62 46.79
C GLY A 105 -7.82 -25.81 45.94
N SER A 106 -7.09 -26.04 44.84
CA SER A 106 -7.16 -27.23 44.01
C SER A 106 -5.92 -28.11 44.21
N ALA A 107 -6.09 -29.43 44.13
CA ALA A 107 -5.00 -30.42 44.24
C ALA A 107 -4.42 -30.86 42.88
N ALA A 108 -5.07 -30.48 41.77
CA ALA A 108 -4.61 -30.77 40.41
C ALA A 108 -5.24 -29.78 39.41
N GLU A 109 -4.56 -29.61 38.27
CA GLU A 109 -5.12 -28.91 37.10
C GLU A 109 -6.45 -29.52 36.65
N GLY A 110 -7.31 -28.71 36.04
CA GLY A 110 -8.59 -29.15 35.47
C GLY A 110 -9.70 -29.39 36.48
N THR A 111 -9.51 -28.99 37.75
CA THR A 111 -10.51 -29.22 38.80
C THR A 111 -11.57 -28.13 38.86
N CYS A 112 -11.16 -26.87 38.82
CA CYS A 112 -12.01 -25.69 38.88
C CYS A 112 -11.18 -24.43 38.56
N TYR A 113 -11.84 -23.32 38.23
CA TYR A 113 -11.19 -22.04 37.97
C TYR A 113 -11.40 -21.04 39.12
N SER A 114 -10.44 -20.13 39.28
CA SER A 114 -10.43 -19.06 40.27
C SER A 114 -10.24 -17.69 39.62
N ARG A 115 -9.95 -16.67 40.44
CA ARG A 115 -9.67 -15.30 40.02
C ARG A 115 -8.18 -15.04 40.22
N GLU A 116 -7.46 -14.86 39.14
CA GLU A 116 -6.04 -14.61 39.10
C GLU A 116 -5.74 -13.11 39.13
N HIS A 117 -5.06 -12.68 40.19
CA HIS A 117 -4.49 -11.34 40.28
C HIS A 117 -3.14 -11.35 39.56
N VAL A 118 -3.13 -10.89 38.31
CA VAL A 118 -1.95 -10.90 37.43
C VAL A 118 -0.73 -10.31 38.14
N MET A 119 -0.90 -9.14 38.76
CA MET A 119 0.01 -8.68 39.80
C MET A 119 -0.50 -9.20 41.17
N PRO A 120 0.30 -9.95 41.94
CA PRO A 120 -0.20 -10.65 43.13
C PRO A 120 -0.80 -9.71 44.18
N ASN A 121 -2.01 -10.02 44.66
CA ASN A 121 -2.69 -9.15 45.62
C ASN A 121 -1.93 -8.97 46.96
N SER A 122 -1.06 -9.92 47.31
CA SER A 122 -0.22 -9.87 48.51
C SER A 122 0.77 -8.70 48.48
N TRP A 123 1.12 -8.20 47.29
CA TRP A 123 2.03 -7.07 47.10
C TRP A 123 1.44 -5.76 47.61
N TRP A 124 0.11 -5.65 47.72
CA TRP A 124 -0.58 -4.47 48.29
C TRP A 124 -1.45 -4.85 49.50
N GLY A 125 -1.06 -5.91 50.21
CA GLY A 125 -1.66 -6.32 51.48
C GLY A 125 -2.76 -7.37 51.39
N GLY A 126 -3.21 -7.77 50.20
CA GLY A 126 -4.11 -8.91 49.99
C GLY A 126 -5.56 -8.72 50.45
N PHE A 127 -5.98 -7.50 50.78
CA PHE A 127 -7.31 -7.22 51.31
C PHE A 127 -8.25 -6.63 50.25
N ASP A 128 -9.46 -7.20 50.14
CA ASP A 128 -10.59 -6.58 49.45
C ASP A 128 -11.22 -5.48 50.32
N ASN A 129 -10.91 -4.22 50.04
CA ASN A 129 -11.49 -3.09 50.77
C ASN A 129 -11.64 -1.84 49.86
N ALA A 130 -12.21 -0.75 50.39
CA ALA A 130 -12.46 0.46 49.61
C ALA A 130 -11.18 1.19 49.16
N SER A 131 -10.08 1.02 49.88
CA SER A 131 -8.76 1.59 49.54
C SER A 131 -7.99 0.75 48.53
N ASN A 132 -8.48 -0.45 48.20
CA ASN A 132 -7.87 -1.38 47.24
C ASN A 132 -8.80 -1.63 46.03
N PRO A 133 -9.14 -0.61 45.22
CA PRO A 133 -9.93 -0.80 44.00
C PRO A 133 -9.31 -1.80 43.01
N GLN A 134 -7.98 -1.90 42.96
CA GLN A 134 -7.24 -2.87 42.15
C GLN A 134 -7.56 -4.33 42.47
N TYR A 135 -8.11 -4.62 43.67
CA TYR A 135 -8.44 -5.99 44.07
C TYR A 135 -9.52 -6.62 43.20
N THR A 136 -10.39 -5.83 42.59
CA THR A 136 -11.51 -6.30 41.75
C THR A 136 -11.49 -5.67 40.36
N ASP A 137 -10.37 -5.07 39.97
CA ASP A 137 -10.23 -4.44 38.66
C ASP A 137 -10.08 -5.52 37.60
N VAL A 138 -11.11 -5.70 36.77
CA VAL A 138 -11.16 -6.78 35.80
C VAL A 138 -10.20 -6.59 34.64
N HIS A 139 -9.55 -5.43 34.46
CA HIS A 139 -8.42 -5.32 33.52
C HIS A 139 -7.17 -6.08 33.99
N CYS A 140 -7.10 -6.45 35.27
CA CYS A 140 -5.94 -7.14 35.89
C CYS A 140 -6.33 -8.40 36.68
N LEU A 141 -7.60 -8.79 36.63
CA LEU A 141 -8.17 -9.92 37.35
C LEU A 141 -8.82 -10.86 36.35
N PHE A 142 -8.22 -12.01 36.09
CA PHE A 142 -8.62 -12.93 35.03
C PHE A 142 -9.12 -14.26 35.61
N PRO A 143 -10.02 -14.99 34.94
CA PRO A 143 -10.27 -16.37 35.33
C PRO A 143 -9.05 -17.23 35.01
N ALA A 144 -8.73 -18.13 35.93
CA ALA A 144 -7.53 -18.97 35.82
C ALA A 144 -7.75 -20.36 36.41
N ASP A 145 -7.10 -21.38 35.86
CA ASP A 145 -6.99 -22.68 36.53
C ASP A 145 -6.44 -22.48 37.95
N GLN A 146 -7.15 -22.99 38.96
CA GLN A 146 -6.80 -22.73 40.35
C GLN A 146 -5.54 -23.45 40.80
N TYR A 147 -5.17 -24.57 40.19
CA TYR A 147 -3.91 -25.24 40.49
C TYR A 147 -2.74 -24.44 39.89
N VAL A 148 -2.82 -24.04 38.62
CA VAL A 148 -1.79 -23.21 37.97
C VAL A 148 -1.63 -21.86 38.70
N ASN A 149 -2.72 -21.24 39.13
CA ASN A 149 -2.70 -20.03 39.97
C ASN A 149 -1.95 -20.26 41.31
N GLN A 150 -2.19 -21.41 41.98
CA GLN A 150 -1.44 -21.74 43.20
C GLN A 150 0.06 -21.95 42.95
N GLU A 151 0.43 -22.56 41.81
CA GLU A 151 1.83 -22.75 41.43
C GLU A 151 2.50 -21.42 41.06
N LYS A 152 1.79 -20.49 40.40
CA LYS A 152 2.26 -19.11 40.18
C LYS A 152 2.55 -18.38 41.50
N ALA A 153 1.77 -18.65 42.53
CA ALA A 153 1.92 -18.05 43.86
C ALA A 153 2.01 -16.50 43.79
N ALA A 154 2.98 -15.90 44.48
CA ALA A 154 3.23 -14.46 44.49
C ALA A 154 4.46 -14.06 43.65
N TYR A 155 4.90 -14.94 42.74
CA TYR A 155 6.07 -14.69 41.92
C TYR A 155 5.81 -13.58 40.89
N PRO A 156 6.82 -12.74 40.57
CA PRO A 156 6.78 -11.87 39.40
C PRO A 156 6.56 -12.67 38.12
N ILE A 157 6.02 -12.02 37.10
CA ILE A 157 6.07 -12.58 35.75
C ILE A 157 7.47 -12.44 35.15
N GLY A 158 7.85 -13.36 34.28
CA GLY A 158 9.07 -13.28 33.49
C GLY A 158 9.41 -14.57 32.77
N GLU A 159 10.54 -14.59 32.07
CA GLU A 159 10.96 -15.73 31.26
C GLU A 159 11.82 -16.70 32.05
N THR A 160 11.70 -18.00 31.79
CA THR A 160 12.54 -19.04 32.40
C THR A 160 13.05 -20.06 31.39
N SER A 161 14.38 -20.26 31.39
CA SER A 161 15.04 -21.34 30.64
C SER A 161 15.30 -22.59 31.48
N SER A 162 14.84 -22.63 32.74
CA SER A 162 15.02 -23.74 33.69
C SER A 162 13.81 -23.88 34.61
N PRO A 163 12.64 -24.25 34.07
CA PRO A 163 11.43 -24.42 34.86
C PRO A 163 11.50 -25.63 35.78
N PHE A 164 10.95 -25.50 36.99
CA PHE A 164 10.70 -26.62 37.90
C PHE A 164 9.22 -27.04 37.93
N TYR A 165 8.34 -26.21 37.36
CA TYR A 165 6.94 -26.54 37.10
C TYR A 165 6.58 -26.07 35.69
N ILE A 166 5.80 -26.88 34.96
CA ILE A 166 5.21 -26.57 33.65
C ILE A 166 3.77 -27.09 33.70
N SER A 167 2.82 -26.20 33.44
CA SER A 167 1.39 -26.51 33.36
C SER A 167 1.04 -27.27 32.08
N SER A 168 -0.17 -27.81 32.01
CA SER A 168 -0.62 -28.53 30.81
C SER A 168 -0.73 -27.67 29.55
N ASN A 169 -0.90 -26.34 29.68
CA ASN A 169 -0.90 -25.44 28.53
C ASN A 169 0.50 -24.96 28.12
N GLY A 170 1.51 -25.16 28.97
CA GLY A 170 2.90 -24.75 28.71
C GLY A 170 3.40 -23.59 29.57
N SER A 171 2.51 -22.90 30.32
CA SER A 171 2.95 -21.87 31.27
C SER A 171 3.85 -22.50 32.32
N ALA A 172 4.89 -21.79 32.77
CA ALA A 172 5.96 -22.37 33.57
C ALA A 172 6.33 -21.53 34.79
N VAL A 173 6.88 -22.18 35.81
CA VAL A 173 7.51 -21.51 36.96
C VAL A 173 8.95 -21.98 37.08
N GLY A 174 9.87 -21.01 37.18
CA GLY A 174 11.30 -21.29 37.18
C GLY A 174 12.17 -20.11 37.53
N SER A 175 13.48 -20.30 37.45
CA SER A 175 14.45 -19.21 37.63
C SER A 175 14.41 -18.25 36.45
N CYS A 176 14.36 -16.94 36.72
CA CYS A 176 14.34 -15.89 35.70
C CYS A 176 15.57 -15.97 34.79
N SER A 177 15.33 -16.00 33.48
CA SER A 177 16.35 -15.89 32.43
C SER A 177 16.42 -14.49 31.82
N PHE A 178 15.42 -13.63 32.05
CA PHE A 178 15.43 -12.26 31.53
C PHE A 178 16.45 -11.38 32.30
N PRO A 179 17.30 -10.58 31.61
CA PRO A 179 18.30 -9.73 32.27
C PRO A 179 17.69 -8.73 33.25
N GLY A 180 18.30 -8.59 34.44
CA GLY A 180 17.91 -7.61 35.46
C GLY A 180 17.18 -8.18 36.67
N TYR A 181 16.75 -9.45 36.62
CA TYR A 181 16.21 -10.19 37.76
C TYR A 181 16.71 -11.64 37.74
N SER A 182 16.93 -12.24 38.92
CA SER A 182 17.46 -13.60 39.06
C SER A 182 16.67 -14.47 40.04
N GLY A 183 15.48 -14.00 40.45
CA GLY A 183 14.59 -14.75 41.33
C GLY A 183 13.72 -15.75 40.56
N THR A 184 12.66 -16.22 41.22
CA THR A 184 11.67 -17.12 40.62
C THR A 184 10.60 -16.30 39.91
N VAL A 185 10.18 -16.74 38.74
CA VAL A 185 9.16 -16.09 37.91
C VAL A 185 8.12 -17.09 37.42
N PHE A 186 6.95 -16.57 37.08
CA PHE A 186 5.93 -17.27 36.29
C PHE A 186 5.99 -16.77 34.83
N GLU A 187 6.11 -17.70 33.89
CA GLU A 187 6.10 -17.45 32.46
C GLU A 187 4.77 -17.93 31.86
N PRO A 188 3.87 -17.04 31.40
CA PRO A 188 2.75 -17.46 30.56
C PRO A 188 3.26 -17.93 29.19
N ILE A 189 2.46 -18.72 28.47
CA ILE A 189 2.76 -19.07 27.08
C ILE A 189 2.86 -17.82 26.18
N ASP A 190 3.57 -17.96 25.06
CA ASP A 190 3.92 -16.84 24.19
C ASP A 190 2.69 -16.07 23.69
N GLU A 191 1.59 -16.77 23.39
CA GLU A 191 0.33 -16.19 22.91
C GLU A 191 -0.46 -15.38 23.95
N TYR A 192 0.00 -15.34 25.21
CA TYR A 192 -0.58 -14.51 26.26
C TYR A 192 0.41 -13.52 26.89
N LYS A 193 1.67 -13.50 26.44
CA LYS A 193 2.68 -12.59 27.00
C LYS A 193 2.28 -11.12 26.82
N GLY A 194 1.67 -10.78 25.69
CA GLY A 194 1.15 -9.45 25.37
C GLY A 194 -0.03 -9.04 26.23
N ASP A 195 -0.99 -9.95 26.46
CA ASP A 195 -2.12 -9.73 27.38
C ASP A 195 -1.61 -9.37 28.79
N PHE A 196 -0.67 -10.17 29.31
CA PHE A 196 -0.05 -9.92 30.61
C PHE A 196 0.73 -8.59 30.62
N ALA A 197 1.47 -8.29 29.56
CA ALA A 197 2.20 -7.02 29.44
C ALA A 197 1.27 -5.81 29.49
N ARG A 198 0.21 -5.79 28.70
CA ARG A 198 -0.77 -4.69 28.67
C ARG A 198 -1.57 -4.59 29.96
N ALA A 199 -1.82 -5.69 30.66
CA ALA A 199 -2.42 -5.68 32.00
C ALA A 199 -1.48 -5.06 33.05
N TYR A 200 -0.17 -5.37 33.00
CA TYR A 200 0.83 -4.77 33.88
C TYR A 200 1.04 -3.27 33.60
N PHE A 201 1.09 -2.86 32.33
CA PHE A 201 1.19 -1.43 31.99
C PHE A 201 -0.06 -0.66 32.45
N TYR A 202 -1.24 -1.26 32.30
CA TYR A 202 -2.48 -0.68 32.81
C TYR A 202 -2.46 -0.54 34.34
N ILE A 203 -2.15 -1.60 35.09
CA ILE A 203 -2.19 -1.52 36.56
C ILE A 203 -1.18 -0.49 37.08
N ALA A 204 0.02 -0.44 36.48
CA ALA A 204 1.04 0.53 36.83
C ALA A 204 0.64 1.97 36.48
N THR A 205 -0.20 2.17 35.47
CA THR A 205 -0.70 3.50 35.06
C THR A 205 -1.89 3.92 35.89
N ARG A 206 -2.94 3.10 35.94
CA ARG A 206 -4.18 3.38 36.66
C ARG A 206 -3.96 3.64 38.14
N TYR A 207 -3.01 2.94 38.74
CA TYR A 207 -2.70 3.01 40.17
C TYR A 207 -1.35 3.70 40.47
N MET A 208 -0.83 4.49 39.53
CA MET A 208 0.48 5.14 39.68
C MET A 208 0.60 6.02 40.94
N ASP A 209 -0.49 6.58 41.47
CA ASP A 209 -0.47 7.41 42.68
C ASP A 209 -0.30 6.63 43.99
N VAL A 210 -0.43 5.30 43.94
CA VAL A 210 -0.41 4.43 45.13
C VAL A 210 0.52 3.22 45.00
N ILE A 211 1.12 3.01 43.82
CA ILE A 211 1.94 1.83 43.53
C ILE A 211 3.24 1.79 44.36
N ASP A 212 3.75 2.95 44.78
CA ASP A 212 4.90 3.05 45.68
C ASP A 212 4.60 2.47 47.08
N ASN A 213 3.38 2.66 47.59
CA ASN A 213 2.93 2.10 48.87
C ASN A 213 2.97 0.57 48.87
N TRP A 214 2.84 -0.07 47.71
CA TRP A 214 2.91 -1.55 47.60
C TRP A 214 4.30 -2.08 47.97
N VAL A 215 5.34 -1.26 47.81
CA VAL A 215 6.69 -1.59 48.30
C VAL A 215 6.92 -1.02 49.69
N ASN A 216 6.51 0.22 49.95
CA ASN A 216 6.81 0.91 51.22
C ASN A 216 6.08 0.27 52.42
N ASP A 217 4.83 -0.13 52.24
CA ASP A 217 4.01 -0.75 53.29
C ASP A 217 4.23 -2.27 53.37
N TYR A 218 4.65 -2.90 52.27
CA TYR A 218 4.86 -4.35 52.17
C TYR A 218 6.26 -4.73 51.62
N PRO A 219 7.35 -4.29 52.28
CA PRO A 219 8.72 -4.38 51.75
C PRO A 219 9.29 -5.80 51.71
N THR A 220 8.59 -6.78 52.28
CA THR A 220 9.02 -8.20 52.25
C THR A 220 8.43 -8.98 51.08
N THR A 221 7.59 -8.35 50.26
CA THR A 221 6.98 -8.99 49.09
C THR A 221 7.88 -8.83 47.86
N ASP A 222 7.60 -9.61 46.82
CA ASP A 222 8.33 -9.52 45.54
C ASP A 222 8.01 -8.25 44.75
N ALA A 223 7.05 -7.44 45.21
CA ALA A 223 6.79 -6.10 44.70
C ALA A 223 8.07 -5.25 44.64
N GLN A 224 8.97 -5.40 45.61
CA GLN A 224 10.24 -4.66 45.66
C GLN A 224 11.17 -4.94 44.47
N TYR A 225 10.97 -6.07 43.77
CA TYR A 225 11.75 -6.44 42.59
C TYR A 225 11.12 -5.95 41.29
N VAL A 226 9.82 -5.64 41.31
CA VAL A 226 9.07 -5.21 40.13
C VAL A 226 8.82 -3.70 40.09
N ILE A 227 8.65 -3.09 41.26
CA ILE A 227 8.29 -1.68 41.42
C ILE A 227 9.48 -0.88 41.95
N ASP A 228 9.72 0.28 41.36
CA ASP A 228 10.56 1.33 41.89
C ASP A 228 9.69 2.35 42.65
N ALA A 229 9.65 2.19 43.97
CA ALA A 229 8.90 3.09 44.86
C ALA A 229 9.43 4.53 44.86
N SER A 230 10.68 4.76 44.45
CA SER A 230 11.25 6.12 44.41
C SER A 230 10.70 6.97 43.28
N THR A 231 10.18 6.32 42.23
CA THR A 231 9.62 6.95 41.03
C THR A 231 8.14 6.61 40.83
N SER A 232 7.53 5.82 41.73
CA SER A 232 6.17 5.29 41.58
C SER A 232 5.97 4.60 40.21
N ASN A 233 6.96 3.81 39.83
CA ASN A 233 7.05 3.22 38.49
C ASN A 233 7.48 1.75 38.53
N LEU A 234 7.39 1.06 37.39
CA LEU A 234 8.00 -0.27 37.22
C LEU A 234 9.52 -0.13 37.11
N LYS A 235 10.26 -1.13 37.61
CA LYS A 235 11.72 -1.20 37.39
C LYS A 235 12.03 -1.44 35.92
N GLN A 236 13.16 -0.90 35.46
CA GLN A 236 13.53 -0.92 34.05
C GLN A 236 13.55 -2.34 33.45
N TRP A 237 14.05 -3.35 34.17
CA TRP A 237 14.09 -4.72 33.65
C TRP A 237 12.68 -5.26 33.34
N VAL A 238 11.68 -4.89 34.16
CA VAL A 238 10.28 -5.27 33.93
C VAL A 238 9.74 -4.51 32.74
N VAL A 239 10.01 -3.20 32.65
CA VAL A 239 9.57 -2.38 31.50
C VAL A 239 10.10 -2.98 30.21
N ASP A 240 11.40 -3.28 30.15
CA ASP A 240 12.06 -3.87 28.97
C ASP A 240 11.45 -5.22 28.57
N MET A 241 11.20 -6.09 29.56
CA MET A 241 10.55 -7.38 29.33
C MET A 241 9.11 -7.21 28.83
N LEU A 242 8.30 -6.37 29.48
CA LEU A 242 6.91 -6.16 29.10
C LEU A 242 6.78 -5.47 27.73
N VAL A 243 7.69 -4.56 27.39
CA VAL A 243 7.75 -3.98 26.04
C VAL A 243 8.07 -5.07 25.03
N SER A 244 9.09 -5.90 25.28
CA SER A 244 9.42 -7.03 24.40
C SER A 244 8.21 -7.96 24.21
N TRP A 245 7.53 -8.33 25.30
CA TRP A 245 6.32 -9.16 25.25
C TRP A 245 5.18 -8.49 24.47
N HIS A 246 4.94 -7.21 24.71
CA HIS A 246 3.93 -6.43 24.00
C HIS A 246 4.16 -6.37 22.48
N LEU A 247 5.42 -6.23 22.06
CA LEU A 247 5.78 -6.15 20.64
C LEU A 247 5.73 -7.51 19.94
N ASN A 248 6.12 -8.58 20.66
CA ASN A 248 6.13 -9.94 20.12
C ASN A 248 4.75 -10.62 20.13
N ASP A 249 3.85 -10.18 21.01
CA ASP A 249 2.45 -10.62 21.09
C ASP A 249 1.49 -9.42 20.97
N PRO A 250 1.15 -9.01 19.73
CA PRO A 250 0.27 -7.86 19.46
C PRO A 250 -1.14 -8.02 20.04
N VAL A 251 -1.87 -6.90 20.15
CA VAL A 251 -3.25 -6.89 20.66
C VAL A 251 -4.13 -7.87 19.86
N SER A 252 -4.75 -8.81 20.56
CA SER A 252 -5.61 -9.83 19.97
C SER A 252 -7.08 -9.39 19.88
N ALA A 253 -7.87 -10.07 19.03
CA ALA A 253 -9.32 -9.86 18.97
C ALA A 253 -10.02 -10.18 20.31
N LYS A 254 -9.47 -11.12 21.09
CA LYS A 254 -9.91 -11.44 22.45
C LYS A 254 -9.77 -10.22 23.35
N GLU A 255 -8.60 -9.56 23.35
CA GLU A 255 -8.37 -8.39 24.21
C GLU A 255 -9.23 -7.20 23.83
N ILE A 256 -9.41 -6.93 22.54
CA ILE A 256 -10.31 -5.86 22.08
C ILE A 256 -11.73 -6.12 22.57
N ALA A 257 -12.25 -7.34 22.35
CA ALA A 257 -13.59 -7.73 22.80
C ALA A 257 -13.74 -7.67 24.33
N ARG A 258 -12.70 -8.06 25.06
CA ARG A 258 -12.65 -7.98 26.51
C ARG A 258 -12.66 -6.53 26.99
N ASN A 259 -11.82 -5.66 26.43
CA ASN A 259 -11.75 -4.24 26.76
C ASN A 259 -13.09 -3.54 26.48
N ASP A 260 -13.72 -3.86 25.35
CA ASP A 260 -15.05 -3.39 24.99
C ASP A 260 -16.13 -3.87 25.99
N SER A 261 -16.09 -5.14 26.36
CA SER A 261 -17.06 -5.72 27.29
C SER A 261 -16.91 -5.16 28.71
N ILE A 262 -15.69 -4.92 29.18
CA ILE A 262 -15.46 -4.25 30.47
C ILE A 262 -16.11 -2.86 30.46
N PHE A 263 -15.98 -2.12 29.37
CA PHE A 263 -16.55 -0.78 29.26
C PHE A 263 -18.08 -0.78 29.11
N TYR A 264 -18.62 -1.57 28.17
CA TYR A 264 -20.03 -1.50 27.78
C TYR A 264 -20.95 -2.47 28.53
N ALA A 265 -20.41 -3.58 29.03
CA ALA A 265 -21.19 -4.69 29.60
C ALA A 265 -20.95 -4.92 31.09
N THR A 266 -20.03 -4.17 31.73
CA THR A 266 -19.82 -4.25 33.18
C THR A 266 -20.00 -2.89 33.86
N PRO A 267 -20.30 -2.84 35.17
CA PRO A 267 -20.30 -1.60 35.92
C PRO A 267 -18.93 -0.92 36.00
N GLN A 268 -17.81 -1.63 35.78
CA GLN A 268 -16.47 -1.07 35.92
C GLN A 268 -16.25 0.10 34.96
N ASN A 269 -16.75 0.00 33.73
CA ASN A 269 -16.97 1.14 32.82
C ASN A 269 -15.71 1.99 32.51
N ASN A 270 -14.53 1.37 32.46
CA ASN A 270 -13.31 2.03 32.00
C ASN A 270 -12.53 1.13 31.03
N ARG A 271 -11.55 1.69 30.33
CA ARG A 271 -10.79 1.02 29.27
C ARG A 271 -9.31 0.92 29.59
N ASN A 272 -8.68 -0.16 29.14
CA ASN A 272 -7.23 -0.29 29.11
C ASN A 272 -6.68 0.47 27.87
N PRO A 273 -5.97 1.59 28.07
CA PRO A 273 -5.46 2.39 26.97
C PRO A 273 -4.40 1.68 26.14
N TYR A 274 -3.70 0.70 26.70
CA TYR A 274 -2.65 -0.05 25.99
C TYR A 274 -3.22 -1.17 25.11
N VAL A 275 -4.52 -1.51 25.27
CA VAL A 275 -5.26 -2.38 24.33
C VAL A 275 -5.86 -1.55 23.20
N ASP A 276 -6.48 -0.41 23.52
CA ASP A 276 -7.09 0.49 22.53
C ASP A 276 -6.05 1.21 21.65
N HIS A 277 -4.92 1.59 22.25
CA HIS A 277 -3.82 2.30 21.62
C HIS A 277 -2.49 1.60 21.98
N PRO A 278 -2.16 0.46 21.36
CA PRO A 278 -0.92 -0.26 21.64
C PRO A 278 0.33 0.60 21.43
N GLU A 279 0.28 1.57 20.52
CA GLU A 279 1.37 2.53 20.29
C GLU A 279 1.66 3.42 21.52
N TYR A 280 0.76 3.51 22.49
CA TYR A 280 1.01 4.23 23.74
C TYR A 280 2.03 3.54 24.63
N VAL A 281 2.27 2.24 24.47
CA VAL A 281 3.30 1.54 25.24
C VAL A 281 4.65 2.22 25.03
N CYS A 282 5.09 2.38 23.78
CA CYS A 282 6.37 3.02 23.48
C CYS A 282 6.37 4.56 23.59
N LYS A 283 5.19 5.19 23.65
CA LYS A 283 5.11 6.63 23.99
C LYS A 283 5.22 6.91 25.47
N VAL A 284 4.82 5.97 26.34
CA VAL A 284 4.86 6.12 27.80
C VAL A 284 6.14 5.53 28.40
N TRP A 285 6.50 4.33 27.97
CA TRP A 285 7.50 3.50 28.62
C TRP A 285 8.82 3.53 27.86
N THR A 286 9.82 4.16 28.45
CA THR A 286 11.18 4.17 27.88
C THR A 286 11.77 2.77 27.96
N SER A 287 12.07 2.18 26.81
CA SER A 287 12.71 0.88 26.70
C SER A 287 13.63 0.84 25.48
N ALA A 288 14.73 0.08 25.56
CA ALA A 288 15.59 -0.19 24.40
C ALA A 288 14.88 -1.02 23.31
N TYR A 289 13.76 -1.67 23.65
CA TYR A 289 12.93 -2.41 22.69
C TYR A 289 11.89 -1.52 21.99
N CYS A 290 11.65 -0.30 22.50
CA CYS A 290 10.70 0.65 21.92
C CYS A 290 11.33 1.51 20.82
N VAL A 291 12.14 0.87 19.97
CA VAL A 291 12.76 1.51 18.82
C VAL A 291 11.89 1.29 17.60
N SER A 292 11.59 2.39 16.90
CA SER A 292 10.81 2.31 15.66
C SER A 292 11.72 1.83 14.55
N ALA A 293 11.24 0.93 13.69
CA ALA A 293 11.93 0.66 12.44
C ALA A 293 12.21 1.98 11.68
N PRO A 294 13.30 2.07 10.91
CA PRO A 294 13.65 3.29 10.21
C PRO A 294 12.50 3.87 9.40
N ILE A 295 12.31 5.17 9.41
CA ILE A 295 11.25 5.83 8.63
C ILE A 295 11.86 6.29 7.31
N ILE A 296 11.36 5.73 6.20
CA ILE A 296 11.78 6.11 4.85
C ILE A 296 10.76 7.09 4.27
N THR A 297 11.22 8.30 3.93
CA THR A 297 10.40 9.38 3.36
C THR A 297 11.11 10.06 2.20
N ASN A 298 10.41 10.97 1.50
CA ASN A 298 10.96 11.79 0.42
C ASN A 298 11.70 10.99 -0.67
N VAL A 299 11.24 9.75 -0.93
CA VAL A 299 11.79 8.90 -1.98
C VAL A 299 11.57 9.55 -3.33
N SER A 300 12.65 9.74 -4.08
CA SER A 300 12.63 10.34 -5.40
C SER A 300 13.73 9.76 -6.28
N HIS A 301 13.60 9.98 -7.59
CA HIS A 301 14.62 9.62 -8.57
C HIS A 301 14.94 10.82 -9.46
N THR A 302 16.18 10.86 -9.97
CA THR A 302 16.68 11.93 -10.85
C THR A 302 17.36 11.30 -12.07
N PRO A 303 17.01 11.72 -13.30
CA PRO A 303 15.96 12.69 -13.66
C PRO A 303 14.55 12.22 -13.24
N SER A 304 13.62 13.11 -12.91
CA SER A 304 12.25 12.72 -12.53
C SER A 304 11.43 12.13 -13.69
N ASN A 305 11.91 12.28 -14.92
CA ASN A 305 11.38 11.66 -16.13
C ASN A 305 12.57 11.14 -16.98
N PRO A 306 13.13 9.97 -16.65
CA PRO A 306 14.33 9.46 -17.33
C PRO A 306 14.09 9.12 -18.80
N ALA A 307 14.97 9.59 -19.70
CA ALA A 307 15.01 9.17 -21.10
C ALA A 307 15.81 7.87 -21.29
N SER A 308 15.73 7.26 -22.48
CA SER A 308 16.37 5.96 -22.77
C SER A 308 17.91 5.97 -22.74
N ASN A 309 18.51 7.14 -22.62
CA ASN A 309 19.95 7.36 -22.53
C ASN A 309 20.37 7.91 -21.16
N ASP A 310 19.43 8.06 -20.22
CA ASP A 310 19.70 8.59 -18.89
C ASP A 310 19.97 7.45 -17.91
N ASP A 311 21.10 7.52 -17.23
CA ASP A 311 21.29 6.79 -15.98
C ASP A 311 20.48 7.47 -14.88
N VAL A 312 19.92 6.68 -13.96
CA VAL A 312 19.00 7.19 -12.92
C VAL A 312 19.60 7.06 -11.53
N SER A 313 19.61 8.18 -10.80
CA SER A 313 19.89 8.21 -9.36
C SER A 313 18.60 8.10 -8.56
N VAL A 314 18.64 7.46 -7.40
CA VAL A 314 17.54 7.36 -6.44
C VAL A 314 18.04 7.85 -5.08
N GLY A 315 17.23 8.69 -4.43
CA GLY A 315 17.51 9.21 -3.10
C GLY A 315 16.28 9.17 -2.20
N ALA A 316 16.49 9.15 -0.90
CA ALA A 316 15.43 9.18 0.12
C ALA A 316 15.96 9.75 1.44
N ASP A 317 15.06 10.30 2.24
CA ASP A 317 15.37 10.63 3.63
C ASP A 317 15.05 9.42 4.51
N ILE A 318 16.05 8.96 5.27
CA ILE A 318 15.92 7.83 6.19
C ILE A 318 16.24 8.34 7.60
N THR A 319 15.22 8.35 8.46
CA THR A 319 15.35 8.76 9.86
C THR A 319 15.12 7.59 10.79
N ASP A 320 15.74 7.63 11.94
CA ASP A 320 15.67 6.59 12.96
C ASP A 320 15.95 7.21 14.33
N ASP A 321 15.49 6.56 15.41
CA ASP A 321 15.81 6.95 16.77
C ASP A 321 17.15 6.36 17.26
N GLY A 322 17.71 5.40 16.52
CA GLY A 322 19.04 4.82 16.66
C GLY A 322 19.98 5.12 15.48
N THR A 323 20.79 4.14 15.09
CA THR A 323 21.75 4.26 13.98
C THR A 323 21.33 3.40 12.81
N ILE A 324 21.21 3.97 11.61
CA ILE A 324 21.05 3.17 10.39
C ILE A 324 22.33 2.36 10.11
N VAL A 325 22.24 1.03 10.19
CA VAL A 325 23.33 0.10 9.89
C VAL A 325 23.40 -0.22 8.41
N SER A 326 22.26 -0.37 7.75
CA SER A 326 22.22 -0.59 6.32
C SER A 326 21.06 0.12 5.65
N ALA A 327 21.29 0.62 4.44
CA ALA A 327 20.25 1.10 3.55
C ALA A 327 20.59 0.59 2.15
N ILE A 328 19.64 -0.10 1.52
CA ILE A 328 19.77 -0.63 0.18
C ILE A 328 18.55 -0.26 -0.65
N MET A 329 18.76 -0.08 -1.95
CA MET A 329 17.68 -0.04 -2.92
C MET A 329 17.70 -1.36 -3.69
N VAL A 330 16.53 -1.97 -3.84
CA VAL A 330 16.34 -3.09 -4.77
C VAL A 330 15.48 -2.64 -5.93
N TRP A 331 15.78 -3.12 -7.13
CA TRP A 331 15.04 -2.76 -8.34
C TRP A 331 14.90 -3.94 -9.31
N CYS A 332 13.95 -3.79 -10.24
CA CYS A 332 13.69 -4.75 -11.31
C CYS A 332 13.04 -4.08 -12.52
N THR A 333 13.04 -4.79 -13.66
CA THR A 333 12.37 -4.37 -14.90
C THR A 333 11.22 -5.32 -15.31
N ASP A 334 11.09 -6.47 -14.65
CA ASP A 334 10.03 -7.47 -14.88
C ASP A 334 8.81 -7.26 -13.97
N GLY A 335 8.87 -6.28 -13.07
CA GLY A 335 7.83 -5.94 -12.11
C GLY A 335 7.56 -6.98 -11.01
N THR A 336 8.35 -8.06 -10.93
CA THR A 336 8.07 -9.18 -10.00
C THR A 336 9.30 -9.72 -9.29
N SER A 337 10.49 -9.61 -9.86
CA SER A 337 11.74 -10.17 -9.30
C SER A 337 12.75 -9.06 -8.98
N PHE A 338 12.75 -8.56 -7.74
CA PHE A 338 13.75 -7.61 -7.23
C PHE A 338 15.14 -8.25 -7.08
N GLY A 339 15.77 -8.57 -8.20
CA GLY A 339 17.05 -9.28 -8.26
C GLY A 339 18.28 -8.38 -8.18
N ASP A 340 18.13 -7.08 -8.46
CA ASP A 340 19.25 -6.13 -8.49
C ASP A 340 19.26 -5.25 -7.23
N THR A 341 20.36 -5.29 -6.48
CA THR A 341 20.55 -4.55 -5.22
C THR A 341 21.66 -3.52 -5.35
N ILE A 342 21.41 -2.30 -4.87
CA ILE A 342 22.38 -1.20 -4.80
C ILE A 342 22.45 -0.67 -3.37
N LEU A 343 23.65 -0.53 -2.82
CA LEU A 343 23.85 0.07 -1.50
C LEU A 343 23.51 1.56 -1.54
N MET A 344 22.86 2.10 -0.51
CA MET A 344 22.65 3.53 -0.33
C MET A 344 23.61 4.09 0.74
N SER A 345 24.03 5.33 0.58
CA SER A 345 24.97 6.00 1.49
C SER A 345 24.44 7.36 1.90
N LEU A 346 24.64 7.71 3.17
CA LEU A 346 24.26 9.02 3.69
C LEU A 346 25.08 10.12 3.02
N THR A 347 24.41 11.06 2.35
CA THR A 347 25.07 12.15 1.62
C THR A 347 24.94 13.49 2.35
N SER A 348 23.80 13.79 3.00
CA SER A 348 23.67 14.96 3.88
C SER A 348 22.47 14.87 4.82
N GLY A 349 22.63 15.29 6.08
CA GLY A 349 21.52 15.27 7.05
C GLY A 349 21.00 13.85 7.23
N ASP A 350 19.74 13.63 6.84
CA ASP A 350 19.06 12.32 6.84
C ASP A 350 18.93 11.73 5.42
N HIS A 351 19.52 12.40 4.41
CA HIS A 351 19.39 12.03 3.00
C HIS A 351 20.41 10.97 2.58
N TYR A 352 19.91 9.90 1.98
CA TYR A 352 20.69 8.80 1.42
C TYR A 352 20.52 8.74 -0.10
N ASP A 353 21.63 8.55 -0.81
CA ASP A 353 21.66 8.32 -2.27
C ASP A 353 22.20 6.92 -2.58
N ILE A 354 21.74 6.32 -3.68
CA ILE A 354 22.33 5.09 -4.20
C ILE A 354 23.82 5.27 -4.56
N SER A 355 24.63 4.28 -4.22
CA SER A 355 26.09 4.29 -4.43
C SER A 355 26.51 4.10 -5.90
N SER A 356 25.60 3.62 -6.75
CA SER A 356 25.77 3.50 -8.20
C SER A 356 24.45 3.76 -8.90
N LEU A 357 24.48 4.39 -10.07
CA LEU A 357 23.27 4.69 -10.84
C LEU A 357 22.60 3.42 -11.37
N ILE A 358 21.27 3.45 -11.48
CA ILE A 358 20.55 2.49 -12.32
C ILE A 358 20.93 2.80 -13.77
N PRO A 359 21.48 1.83 -14.53
CA PRO A 359 21.94 2.10 -15.89
C PRO A 359 20.77 2.44 -16.81
N ALA A 360 21.03 3.25 -17.84
CA ALA A 360 20.06 3.60 -18.87
C ALA A 360 19.30 2.38 -19.41
N GLN A 361 17.97 2.50 -19.47
CA GLN A 361 17.07 1.43 -19.88
C GLN A 361 16.45 1.73 -21.25
N THR A 362 16.05 0.68 -21.97
CA THR A 362 15.41 0.84 -23.28
C THR A 362 14.01 1.48 -23.14
N GLY A 363 13.56 2.22 -24.17
CA GLY A 363 12.21 2.79 -24.19
C GLY A 363 11.13 1.73 -23.91
N GLY A 364 10.15 2.07 -23.07
CA GLY A 364 9.07 1.18 -22.64
C GLY A 364 9.39 0.30 -21.44
N THR A 365 10.63 0.33 -20.96
CA THR A 365 11.00 -0.39 -19.75
C THR A 365 10.41 0.32 -18.54
N LYS A 366 9.54 -0.38 -17.80
CA LYS A 366 9.11 0.03 -16.47
C LYS A 366 10.15 -0.45 -15.45
N VAL A 367 10.83 0.48 -14.81
CA VAL A 367 11.71 0.20 -13.67
C VAL A 367 10.90 0.34 -12.40
N THR A 368 10.87 -0.71 -11.59
CA THR A 368 10.25 -0.70 -10.26
C THR A 368 11.34 -0.85 -9.22
N TYR A 369 11.29 -0.05 -8.15
CA TYR A 369 12.28 -0.06 -7.09
C TYR A 369 11.63 0.19 -5.73
N LYS A 370 12.32 -0.24 -4.67
CA LYS A 370 12.00 0.09 -3.28
C LYS A 370 13.26 0.14 -2.45
N ILE A 371 13.17 0.82 -1.32
CA ILE A 371 14.28 1.01 -0.38
C ILE A 371 14.01 0.15 0.85
N LEU A 372 15.06 -0.49 1.34
CA LEU A 372 15.08 -1.22 2.60
C LEU A 372 16.12 -0.58 3.49
N ALA A 373 15.75 -0.30 4.74
CA ALA A 373 16.66 0.23 5.75
C ALA A 373 16.64 -0.66 6.98
N GLU A 374 17.81 -0.88 7.58
CA GLU A 374 18.01 -1.63 8.81
C GLU A 374 18.79 -0.78 9.80
N ASP A 375 18.34 -0.71 11.05
CA ASP A 375 19.02 -0.02 12.14
C ASP A 375 20.05 -0.91 12.87
N ASP A 376 20.67 -0.39 13.93
CA ASP A 376 21.66 -1.09 14.76
C ASP A 376 21.08 -2.14 15.72
N LEU A 377 19.76 -2.27 15.71
CA LEU A 377 18.99 -3.19 16.53
C LEU A 377 18.30 -4.27 15.67
N GLY A 378 18.47 -4.22 14.34
CA GLY A 378 17.96 -5.18 13.37
C GLY A 378 16.53 -4.94 12.92
N ASN A 379 15.92 -3.78 13.25
CA ASN A 379 14.60 -3.43 12.73
C ASN A 379 14.71 -3.02 11.28
N VAL A 380 13.79 -3.54 10.46
CA VAL A 380 13.78 -3.29 9.02
C VAL A 380 12.53 -2.52 8.63
N SER A 381 12.70 -1.53 7.76
CA SER A 381 11.59 -0.88 7.07
C SER A 381 11.74 -0.97 5.56
N ASN A 382 10.59 -0.95 4.89
CA ASN A 382 10.50 -0.91 3.45
C ASN A 382 9.74 0.34 3.02
N SER A 383 10.23 1.01 1.98
CA SER A 383 9.43 2.03 1.31
C SER A 383 8.24 1.39 0.57
N SER A 384 7.28 2.23 0.16
CA SER A 384 6.37 1.83 -0.92
C SER A 384 7.15 1.44 -2.18
N GLU A 385 6.52 0.71 -3.10
CA GLU A 385 7.09 0.49 -4.42
C GLU A 385 6.95 1.77 -5.24
N TYR A 386 8.07 2.23 -5.78
CA TYR A 386 8.14 3.34 -6.70
C TYR A 386 8.48 2.79 -8.08
N SER A 387 8.01 3.47 -9.11
CA SER A 387 8.37 3.11 -10.47
C SER A 387 8.49 4.34 -11.33
N TYR A 388 9.36 4.25 -12.32
CA TYR A 388 9.35 5.12 -13.48
C TYR A 388 9.33 4.24 -14.73
N THR A 389 8.77 4.77 -15.80
CA THR A 389 8.80 4.11 -17.10
C THR A 389 9.66 4.95 -18.00
N ILE A 390 10.67 4.34 -18.63
CA ILE A 390 11.38 5.02 -19.71
C ILE A 390 10.37 5.27 -20.81
N PRO A 391 10.11 6.53 -21.19
CA PRO A 391 9.23 6.83 -22.31
C PRO A 391 9.72 6.04 -23.52
N THR A 392 8.86 5.22 -24.12
CA THR A 392 9.02 4.83 -25.52
C THR A 392 8.88 6.11 -26.35
N GLY A 393 9.93 6.93 -26.47
CA GLY A 393 9.88 8.23 -27.17
C GLY A 393 8.59 9.01 -26.90
N ALA A 394 8.53 9.72 -25.77
CA ALA A 394 7.44 10.57 -25.28
C ALA A 394 6.19 10.70 -26.20
N ALA A 395 5.10 10.05 -25.80
CA ALA A 395 3.77 10.22 -26.39
C ALA A 395 3.12 11.54 -25.93
N SER A 396 2.95 12.49 -26.85
CA SER A 396 2.17 13.72 -26.65
C SER A 396 1.16 13.88 -27.79
N ALA A 397 0.00 14.49 -27.51
CA ALA A 397 -1.20 14.50 -28.36
C ALA A 397 -0.94 14.71 -29.86
N CYS A 398 -1.57 13.88 -30.70
CA CYS A 398 -1.47 13.97 -32.17
C CYS A 398 -1.97 15.33 -32.67
N ALA A 399 -1.49 15.71 -33.86
CA ALA A 399 -1.83 16.99 -34.44
C ALA A 399 -3.33 17.08 -34.72
N GLY A 400 -3.98 18.15 -34.27
CA GLY A 400 -5.41 18.36 -34.53
C GLY A 400 -5.73 18.68 -36.00
N ASP A 401 -4.72 19.05 -36.79
CA ASP A 401 -4.80 19.35 -38.21
C ASP A 401 -3.38 19.21 -38.85
N LEU A 402 -3.26 19.40 -40.16
CA LEU A 402 -1.98 19.43 -40.88
C LEU A 402 -1.11 20.61 -40.42
N ILE A 403 0.21 20.41 -40.40
CA ILE A 403 1.18 21.46 -40.05
C ILE A 403 2.16 21.71 -41.19
N ILE A 404 2.73 22.91 -41.24
CA ILE A 404 3.91 23.21 -42.05
C ILE A 404 5.13 22.67 -41.29
N SER A 405 5.75 21.62 -41.81
CA SER A 405 6.89 20.93 -41.20
C SER A 405 8.24 21.46 -41.67
N GLU A 406 8.30 22.11 -42.84
CA GLU A 406 9.53 22.72 -43.34
C GLU A 406 9.24 23.93 -44.24
N TYR A 407 10.03 24.99 -44.06
CA TYR A 407 10.07 26.18 -44.91
C TYR A 407 11.50 26.37 -45.42
N VAL A 408 11.66 26.49 -46.74
CA VAL A 408 12.97 26.72 -47.35
C VAL A 408 12.91 27.98 -48.21
N GLU A 409 13.71 28.97 -47.84
CA GLU A 409 14.10 30.09 -48.71
C GLU A 409 15.58 29.95 -49.06
N GLY A 410 15.85 29.24 -50.15
CA GLY A 410 17.19 29.01 -50.68
C GLY A 410 17.61 30.05 -51.72
N SER A 411 18.70 29.74 -52.44
CA SER A 411 19.18 30.60 -53.50
C SER A 411 18.23 30.64 -54.71
N SER A 412 18.06 31.84 -55.29
CA SER A 412 17.24 32.07 -56.48
C SER A 412 15.78 31.58 -56.33
N PHE A 413 15.46 30.43 -56.92
CA PHE A 413 14.12 29.85 -56.92
C PHE A 413 14.01 28.58 -56.10
N ASN A 414 15.04 28.21 -55.33
CA ASN A 414 14.99 27.07 -54.40
C ASN A 414 14.10 27.41 -53.21
N LYS A 415 12.79 27.33 -53.42
CA LYS A 415 11.78 27.61 -52.41
C LYS A 415 10.88 26.40 -52.25
N TYR A 416 10.66 25.99 -51.00
CA TYR A 416 9.89 24.79 -50.67
C TYR A 416 9.04 24.99 -49.41
N ILE A 417 7.87 24.35 -49.40
CA ILE A 417 7.02 24.19 -48.22
C ILE A 417 6.72 22.70 -48.07
N GLU A 418 7.04 22.13 -46.92
CA GLU A 418 6.60 20.79 -46.56
C GLU A 418 5.38 20.87 -45.65
N VAL A 419 4.39 20.03 -45.91
CA VAL A 419 3.21 19.84 -45.06
C VAL A 419 3.22 18.41 -44.54
N PHE A 420 3.11 18.26 -43.22
CA PHE A 420 3.06 16.98 -42.52
C PHE A 420 1.67 16.67 -42.01
N ASN A 421 1.27 15.39 -42.12
CA ASN A 421 0.04 14.86 -41.54
C ASN A 421 0.32 14.09 -40.24
N GLY A 422 0.31 14.80 -39.12
CA GLY A 422 0.41 14.22 -37.77
C GLY A 422 -0.94 13.88 -37.13
N THR A 423 -2.04 13.84 -37.89
CA THR A 423 -3.40 13.71 -37.33
C THR A 423 -3.78 12.29 -36.92
N GLY A 424 -2.95 11.31 -37.24
CA GLY A 424 -3.22 9.88 -37.01
C GLY A 424 -4.21 9.27 -38.01
N VAL A 425 -4.76 10.03 -38.95
CA VAL A 425 -5.66 9.53 -40.02
C VAL A 425 -5.27 10.09 -41.39
N ASP A 426 -5.67 9.42 -42.46
CA ASP A 426 -5.48 9.92 -43.83
C ASP A 426 -6.29 11.20 -44.07
N VAL A 427 -5.65 12.24 -44.62
CA VAL A 427 -6.26 13.55 -44.86
C VAL A 427 -6.46 13.80 -46.35
N ASP A 428 -7.68 14.19 -46.74
CA ASP A 428 -7.99 14.67 -48.09
C ASP A 428 -7.53 16.13 -48.26
N LEU A 429 -6.47 16.32 -49.05
CA LEU A 429 -5.88 17.63 -49.32
C LEU A 429 -6.79 18.53 -50.16
N SER A 430 -7.83 18.01 -50.82
CA SER A 430 -8.78 18.85 -51.56
C SER A 430 -9.54 19.84 -50.67
N ASN A 431 -9.56 19.59 -49.37
CA ASN A 431 -10.11 20.47 -48.34
C ASN A 431 -9.14 21.59 -47.91
N TYR A 432 -7.90 21.61 -48.41
CA TYR A 432 -6.87 22.54 -48.00
C TYR A 432 -6.43 23.46 -49.13
N ARG A 433 -5.97 24.65 -48.74
CA ARG A 433 -5.35 25.63 -49.64
C ARG A 433 -4.04 26.13 -49.07
N LEU A 434 -3.03 26.28 -49.93
CA LEU A 434 -1.80 26.99 -49.59
C LEU A 434 -1.92 28.44 -50.06
N ARG A 435 -1.75 29.39 -49.14
CA ARG A 435 -1.94 30.82 -49.37
C ARG A 435 -0.65 31.58 -49.12
N LEU A 436 -0.30 32.44 -50.07
CA LEU A 436 0.81 33.38 -49.94
C LEU A 436 0.28 34.77 -49.63
N PHE A 437 0.90 35.45 -48.68
CA PHE A 437 0.63 36.84 -48.32
C PHE A 437 1.91 37.65 -48.54
N ALA A 438 2.12 38.04 -49.80
CA ALA A 438 3.38 38.68 -50.18
C ALA A 438 3.46 40.13 -49.70
N ASN A 439 4.64 40.54 -49.23
CA ASN A 439 5.05 41.91 -48.88
C ASN A 439 4.04 42.58 -47.92
N GLY A 440 3.70 41.89 -46.83
CA GLY A 440 2.77 42.36 -45.81
C GLY A 440 1.30 42.47 -46.24
N SER A 441 0.88 41.79 -47.31
CA SER A 441 -0.52 41.80 -47.73
C SER A 441 -1.45 41.15 -46.68
N SER A 442 -2.58 41.78 -46.39
CA SER A 442 -3.64 41.22 -45.52
C SER A 442 -4.61 40.29 -46.26
N SER A 443 -4.46 40.15 -47.57
CA SER A 443 -5.23 39.24 -48.43
C SER A 443 -4.28 38.32 -49.21
N PRO A 444 -4.67 37.07 -49.51
CA PRO A 444 -3.80 36.16 -50.24
C PRO A 444 -3.46 36.72 -51.63
N THR A 445 -2.17 36.86 -51.93
CA THR A 445 -1.66 37.21 -53.28
C THR A 445 -1.62 35.98 -54.19
N GLN A 446 -1.54 34.78 -53.60
CA GLN A 446 -1.81 33.49 -54.21
C GLN A 446 -2.71 32.67 -53.29
N ASP A 447 -3.69 31.95 -53.87
CA ASP A 447 -4.59 31.04 -53.14
C ASP A 447 -4.76 29.76 -53.97
N VAL A 448 -3.98 28.73 -53.66
CA VAL A 448 -3.88 27.52 -54.48
C VAL A 448 -4.55 26.35 -53.75
N SER A 449 -5.52 25.71 -54.41
CA SER A 449 -6.15 24.49 -53.88
C SER A 449 -5.20 23.31 -53.97
N LEU A 450 -5.13 22.53 -52.90
CA LEU A 450 -4.34 21.31 -52.85
C LEU A 450 -5.19 20.12 -53.35
N SER A 451 -4.57 18.97 -53.58
CA SER A 451 -5.26 17.80 -54.11
C SER A 451 -4.54 16.51 -53.75
N GLY A 452 -5.30 15.41 -53.68
CA GLY A 452 -4.78 14.08 -53.32
C GLY A 452 -5.06 13.74 -51.87
N THR A 453 -4.61 12.57 -51.45
CA THR A 453 -4.70 12.10 -50.07
C THR A 453 -3.29 12.07 -49.48
N LEU A 454 -3.11 12.72 -48.34
CA LEU A 454 -1.90 12.64 -47.55
C LEU A 454 -2.11 11.59 -46.47
N MET A 455 -1.39 10.47 -46.56
CA MET A 455 -1.50 9.39 -45.57
C MET A 455 -1.10 9.87 -44.17
N ALA A 456 -1.61 9.23 -43.13
CA ALA A 456 -1.12 9.44 -41.77
C ALA A 456 0.42 9.29 -41.70
N ASP A 457 1.05 10.11 -40.86
CA ASP A 457 2.51 10.14 -40.63
C ASP A 457 3.35 10.35 -41.90
N SER A 458 2.76 10.96 -42.92
CA SER A 458 3.42 11.25 -44.20
C SER A 458 3.50 12.74 -44.47
N VAL A 459 4.41 13.12 -45.36
CA VAL A 459 4.62 14.51 -45.80
C VAL A 459 4.30 14.68 -47.29
N VAL A 460 4.01 15.93 -47.67
CA VAL A 460 4.01 16.38 -49.06
C VAL A 460 4.85 17.64 -49.20
N VAL A 461 5.74 17.66 -50.20
CA VAL A 461 6.61 18.81 -50.50
C VAL A 461 6.01 19.60 -51.67
N TYR A 462 5.79 20.90 -51.46
CA TYR A 462 5.45 21.87 -52.49
C TYR A 462 6.67 22.71 -52.85
N GLN A 463 6.83 22.99 -54.15
CA GLN A 463 8.01 23.71 -54.63
C GLN A 463 7.67 24.82 -55.64
N HIS A 464 8.56 25.79 -55.76
CA HIS A 464 8.55 26.72 -56.87
C HIS A 464 8.84 25.97 -58.21
N PRO A 465 8.18 26.29 -59.33
CA PRO A 465 8.37 25.57 -60.60
C PRO A 465 9.79 25.55 -61.16
N SER A 466 10.62 26.51 -60.75
CA SER A 466 12.03 26.63 -61.15
C SER A 466 13.02 26.20 -60.06
N ALA A 467 12.55 25.58 -58.97
CA ALA A 467 13.40 25.06 -57.91
C ALA A 467 14.16 23.81 -58.42
N VAL A 468 15.44 23.67 -58.04
CA VAL A 468 16.31 22.57 -58.53
C VAL A 468 17.11 21.86 -57.44
N ALA A 469 17.18 22.41 -56.22
CA ALA A 469 17.95 21.82 -55.12
C ALA A 469 17.40 20.47 -54.64
N TYR A 470 16.07 20.33 -54.52
CA TYR A 470 15.45 19.10 -54.03
C TYR A 470 15.22 18.12 -55.19
N THR A 471 15.67 16.87 -55.01
CA THR A 471 15.57 15.81 -56.04
C THR A 471 14.50 14.77 -55.73
N GLY A 472 13.81 14.90 -54.59
CA GLY A 472 12.72 14.02 -54.19
C GLY A 472 11.39 14.35 -54.90
N THR A 473 10.31 13.75 -54.41
CA THR A 473 8.97 13.98 -54.97
C THR A 473 8.41 15.29 -54.44
N ALA A 474 8.12 16.23 -55.34
CA ALA A 474 7.52 17.52 -54.99
C ALA A 474 6.47 17.96 -56.01
N VAL A 475 5.52 18.78 -55.56
CA VAL A 475 4.41 19.31 -56.36
C VAL A 475 4.63 20.80 -56.63
N ASN A 476 4.63 21.20 -57.90
CA ASN A 476 4.74 22.61 -58.26
C ASN A 476 3.51 23.39 -57.75
N ASN A 477 3.75 24.44 -56.97
CA ASN A 477 2.67 25.25 -56.38
C ASN A 477 3.00 26.74 -56.49
N ALA A 478 2.08 27.51 -57.09
CA ALA A 478 2.29 28.95 -57.33
C ALA A 478 2.37 29.78 -56.04
N ALA A 479 1.85 29.28 -54.91
CA ALA A 479 2.00 29.93 -53.61
C ALA A 479 3.42 29.81 -53.03
N VAL A 480 4.24 28.87 -53.53
CA VAL A 480 5.66 28.71 -53.15
C VAL A 480 6.51 29.69 -53.96
N ASN A 481 6.22 30.98 -53.81
CA ASN A 481 6.98 32.07 -54.42
C ASN A 481 7.18 33.22 -53.40
N PHE A 482 7.41 32.86 -52.15
CA PHE A 482 7.66 33.78 -51.05
C PHE A 482 9.11 34.28 -50.98
N ASN A 483 9.38 35.33 -50.24
CA ASN A 483 10.70 35.70 -49.73
C ASN A 483 10.59 36.08 -48.24
N GLY A 484 11.72 36.40 -47.60
CA GLY A 484 11.83 36.39 -46.13
C GLY A 484 10.80 37.22 -45.35
N ASP A 485 10.20 38.25 -45.95
CA ASP A 485 9.20 39.12 -45.34
C ASP A 485 7.74 38.63 -45.53
N ASP A 486 7.52 37.55 -46.26
CA ASP A 486 6.18 37.05 -46.58
C ASP A 486 5.63 36.12 -45.48
N ALA A 487 4.29 36.04 -45.41
CA ALA A 487 3.60 35.03 -44.62
C ALA A 487 2.96 33.96 -45.51
N VAL A 488 2.91 32.71 -45.01
CA VAL A 488 2.29 31.57 -45.69
C VAL A 488 1.24 30.96 -44.77
N GLY A 489 0.05 30.69 -45.30
CA GLY A 489 -1.04 30.07 -44.55
C GLY A 489 -1.50 28.76 -45.18
N LEU A 490 -1.68 27.73 -44.35
CA LEU A 490 -2.36 26.50 -44.69
C LEU A 490 -3.82 26.60 -44.23
N TYR A 491 -4.75 26.72 -45.16
CA TYR A 491 -6.16 27.05 -44.88
C TYR A 491 -7.08 25.86 -45.12
N ASN A 492 -7.89 25.53 -44.11
CA ASN A 492 -8.91 24.47 -44.17
C ASN A 492 -10.25 25.09 -44.61
N VAL A 493 -10.74 24.64 -45.77
CA VAL A 493 -11.95 25.20 -46.40
C VAL A 493 -13.21 24.83 -45.64
N SER A 494 -13.27 23.61 -45.10
CA SER A 494 -14.45 23.11 -44.38
C SER A 494 -14.67 23.80 -43.03
N SER A 495 -13.61 24.01 -42.24
CA SER A 495 -13.68 24.68 -40.95
C SER A 495 -13.74 26.21 -41.10
N GLY A 496 -13.24 26.73 -42.22
CA GLY A 496 -13.10 28.15 -42.45
C GLY A 496 -11.93 28.79 -41.69
N SER A 497 -11.00 28.00 -41.14
CA SER A 497 -9.87 28.42 -40.31
C SER A 497 -8.52 28.03 -40.92
N TYR A 498 -7.42 28.57 -40.37
CA TYR A 498 -6.08 28.08 -40.70
C TYR A 498 -5.75 26.84 -39.87
N ALA A 499 -5.12 25.87 -40.52
CA ALA A 499 -4.46 24.75 -39.86
C ALA A 499 -3.08 25.19 -39.33
N ASP A 500 -2.38 26.03 -40.09
CA ASP A 500 -1.09 26.59 -39.70
C ASP A 500 -0.81 27.93 -40.42
N ILE A 501 -0.06 28.81 -39.76
CA ILE A 501 0.39 30.10 -40.29
C ILE A 501 1.88 30.24 -40.00
N PHE A 502 2.65 30.43 -41.07
CA PHE A 502 4.06 30.76 -41.02
C PHE A 502 4.23 32.27 -41.21
N GLY A 503 4.63 32.99 -40.15
CA GLY A 503 4.72 34.46 -40.12
C GLY A 503 3.47 35.16 -39.56
N GLU A 504 3.29 36.45 -39.90
CA GLU A 504 2.13 37.25 -39.53
C GLU A 504 1.45 37.82 -40.80
N ILE A 505 0.18 37.47 -41.01
CA ILE A 505 -0.60 37.95 -42.15
C ILE A 505 -0.90 39.43 -41.98
N GLY A 506 -0.62 40.22 -43.02
CA GLY A 506 -0.93 41.65 -43.05
C GLY A 506 0.16 42.57 -42.50
N THR A 507 1.33 42.03 -42.18
CA THR A 507 2.46 42.78 -41.61
C THR A 507 3.72 42.54 -42.43
N ASP A 508 4.47 43.60 -42.72
CA ASP A 508 5.78 43.57 -43.39
C ASP A 508 6.89 43.77 -42.33
N PRO A 509 7.72 42.75 -42.02
CA PRO A 509 8.82 42.84 -41.06
C PRO A 509 10.08 43.50 -41.64
N GLY A 510 10.04 44.01 -42.87
CA GLY A 510 11.15 44.60 -43.60
C GLY A 510 11.80 43.61 -44.55
N SER A 511 12.86 42.93 -44.12
CA SER A 511 13.57 41.96 -44.97
C SER A 511 13.36 40.51 -44.56
N ALA A 512 13.00 40.26 -43.30
CA ALA A 512 12.85 38.94 -42.71
C ALA A 512 12.10 39.01 -41.38
N TRP A 513 11.37 37.94 -41.06
CA TRP A 513 11.02 37.64 -39.67
C TRP A 513 12.28 37.18 -38.93
N THR A 514 12.49 37.64 -37.69
CA THR A 514 13.61 37.21 -36.85
C THR A 514 13.15 36.92 -35.42
N GLY A 515 13.71 35.89 -34.80
CA GLY A 515 13.34 35.47 -33.44
C GLY A 515 14.14 34.25 -32.96
N GLY A 516 14.57 34.23 -31.70
CA GLY A 516 15.30 33.10 -31.09
C GLY A 516 16.62 32.72 -31.77
N GLY A 517 17.26 33.62 -32.52
CA GLY A 517 18.43 33.32 -33.35
C GLY A 517 18.10 32.89 -34.78
N ASN A 518 16.83 32.66 -35.08
CA ASN A 518 16.33 32.30 -36.40
C ASN A 518 15.94 33.55 -37.23
N THR A 519 15.92 33.38 -38.55
CA THR A 519 15.58 34.33 -39.61
C THR A 519 14.93 33.56 -40.75
N THR A 520 14.00 34.19 -41.47
CA THR A 520 13.35 33.57 -42.64
C THR A 520 14.11 33.81 -43.93
N VAL A 521 14.83 34.94 -44.06
CA VAL A 521 15.61 35.23 -45.28
C VAL A 521 16.79 34.29 -45.45
N ASN A 522 16.92 33.70 -46.65
CA ASN A 522 18.00 32.78 -47.01
C ASN A 522 18.20 31.63 -46.00
N ALA A 523 17.11 31.05 -45.48
CA ALA A 523 17.17 30.03 -44.44
C ALA A 523 16.31 28.81 -44.78
N THR A 524 16.75 27.66 -44.27
CA THR A 524 15.91 26.48 -44.11
C THR A 524 15.46 26.42 -42.67
N LEU A 525 14.15 26.29 -42.44
CA LEU A 525 13.54 26.18 -41.12
C LEU A 525 12.76 24.88 -41.08
N VAL A 526 13.21 23.95 -40.23
CA VAL A 526 12.57 22.67 -39.97
C VAL A 526 11.77 22.78 -38.68
N ARG A 527 10.52 22.36 -38.70
CA ARG A 527 9.66 22.34 -37.51
C ARG A 527 10.21 21.32 -36.51
N ASN A 528 10.26 21.68 -35.23
CA ASN A 528 10.73 20.77 -34.20
C ASN A 528 9.76 19.57 -34.06
N SER A 529 10.28 18.38 -33.77
CA SER A 529 9.52 17.13 -33.71
C SER A 529 8.51 17.05 -32.55
N ASP A 530 8.62 17.94 -31.58
CA ASP A 530 7.72 18.12 -30.44
C ASP A 530 6.58 19.12 -30.70
N VAL A 531 6.46 19.64 -31.94
CA VAL A 531 5.38 20.57 -32.33
C VAL A 531 4.26 19.82 -33.04
N TYR A 532 3.14 19.67 -32.34
CA TYR A 532 1.97 18.93 -32.83
C TYR A 532 0.86 19.83 -33.37
N GLY A 533 0.95 21.15 -33.24
CA GLY A 533 -0.12 22.08 -33.66
C GLY A 533 0.42 23.24 -34.47
N GLY A 534 -0.29 23.60 -35.53
CA GLY A 534 0.00 24.82 -36.28
C GLY A 534 -0.57 26.07 -35.60
N VAL A 535 -0.11 27.23 -36.05
CA VAL A 535 -0.64 28.53 -35.62
C VAL A 535 -1.99 28.76 -36.34
N THR A 536 -3.10 28.51 -35.64
CA THR A 536 -4.45 28.55 -36.26
C THR A 536 -5.09 29.94 -36.30
N THR A 537 -4.55 30.89 -35.53
CA THR A 537 -5.00 32.28 -35.46
C THR A 537 -3.84 33.19 -35.81
N ASN A 538 -4.09 34.19 -36.67
CA ASN A 538 -3.05 35.13 -37.07
C ASN A 538 -2.41 35.80 -35.83
N PRO A 539 -1.07 35.76 -35.67
CA PRO A 539 -0.41 36.39 -34.54
C PRO A 539 -0.76 37.87 -34.42
N ALA A 540 -0.81 38.37 -33.18
CA ALA A 540 -1.11 39.79 -32.92
C ALA A 540 0.10 40.71 -33.15
N SER A 541 1.31 40.15 -33.20
CA SER A 541 2.56 40.87 -33.43
C SER A 541 3.71 39.91 -33.72
N GLY A 542 4.37 40.09 -34.86
CA GLY A 542 5.56 39.34 -35.28
C GLY A 542 5.29 37.85 -35.54
N PHE A 543 6.38 37.08 -35.62
CA PHE A 543 6.36 35.63 -35.75
C PHE A 543 6.79 34.97 -34.41
N PRO A 544 5.87 34.82 -33.44
CA PRO A 544 6.21 34.48 -32.06
C PRO A 544 6.84 33.09 -31.91
N THR A 545 6.51 32.15 -32.79
CA THR A 545 6.97 30.76 -32.70
C THR A 545 8.30 30.51 -33.41
N LEU A 546 8.82 31.49 -34.16
CA LEU A 546 10.05 31.34 -34.96
C LEU A 546 11.26 30.91 -34.12
N GLY A 547 11.35 31.36 -32.86
CA GLY A 547 12.46 31.03 -31.96
C GLY A 547 12.27 29.78 -31.11
N THR A 548 11.08 29.18 -31.10
CA THR A 548 10.71 28.10 -30.18
C THR A 548 10.27 26.82 -30.88
N GLU A 549 9.67 26.93 -32.06
CA GLU A 549 9.09 25.80 -32.80
C GLU A 549 9.89 25.41 -34.04
N TRP A 550 10.96 26.15 -34.36
CA TRP A 550 11.74 25.97 -35.57
C TRP A 550 13.24 25.86 -35.28
N THR A 551 13.89 24.97 -36.02
CA THR A 551 15.34 24.84 -36.08
C THR A 551 15.83 25.33 -37.43
N MET A 552 16.78 26.27 -37.43
CA MET A 552 17.38 26.80 -38.64
C MET A 552 18.60 25.99 -39.09
N SER A 553 18.64 25.67 -40.37
CA SER A 553 19.81 25.19 -41.10
C SER A 553 20.31 26.22 -42.12
N SER A 554 21.46 25.96 -42.73
CA SER A 554 22.05 26.86 -43.74
C SER A 554 21.18 26.98 -44.99
N THR A 555 21.33 28.09 -45.72
CA THR A 555 20.68 28.32 -47.03
C THR A 555 20.86 27.11 -47.96
N ASP A 556 19.79 26.75 -48.69
CA ASP A 556 19.74 25.60 -49.63
C ASP A 556 19.91 24.22 -48.98
N ASP A 557 19.89 24.10 -47.65
CA ASP A 557 19.77 22.80 -47.01
C ASP A 557 18.36 22.26 -47.25
N VAL A 558 18.25 21.17 -48.00
CA VAL A 558 16.99 20.49 -48.34
C VAL A 558 17.04 19.03 -47.93
N SER A 559 17.94 18.69 -46.99
CA SER A 559 18.21 17.31 -46.61
C SER A 559 17.10 16.68 -45.74
N ASP A 560 16.25 17.51 -45.13
CA ASP A 560 15.10 17.09 -44.33
C ASP A 560 13.78 17.04 -45.11
N LEU A 561 13.71 17.63 -46.30
CA LEU A 561 12.53 17.54 -47.15
C LEU A 561 12.20 16.09 -47.54
N GLY A 562 10.92 15.74 -47.47
CA GLY A 562 10.39 14.40 -47.72
C GLY A 562 10.33 13.51 -46.48
N ARG A 563 10.60 14.06 -45.29
CA ARG A 563 10.44 13.36 -44.02
C ARG A 563 10.09 14.36 -42.90
N HIS A 564 9.19 13.94 -42.02
CA HIS A 564 9.02 14.59 -40.73
C HIS A 564 8.62 13.52 -39.72
N THR A 565 9.12 13.63 -38.50
CA THR A 565 8.82 12.68 -37.43
C THR A 565 8.21 13.44 -36.26
N THR A 566 7.00 13.04 -35.85
CA THR A 566 6.38 13.48 -34.60
C THR A 566 6.31 12.31 -33.62
N SER A 567 6.57 12.55 -32.35
CA SER A 567 6.36 11.57 -31.28
C SER A 567 4.93 11.65 -30.75
N CYS A 568 3.96 11.12 -31.51
CA CYS A 568 2.59 10.96 -31.01
C CYS A 568 2.32 9.51 -30.58
N SER A 569 1.80 9.36 -29.36
CA SER A 569 0.93 8.24 -29.00
C SER A 569 -0.26 8.82 -28.23
N VAL A 570 -1.45 8.25 -28.45
CA VAL A 570 -2.64 8.63 -27.69
C VAL A 570 -2.42 8.24 -26.24
N LEU A 571 -2.54 9.17 -25.29
CA LEU A 571 -2.57 8.81 -23.88
C LEU A 571 -3.93 8.18 -23.59
N PRO A 572 -3.99 6.89 -23.25
CA PRO A 572 -5.18 6.30 -22.66
C PRO A 572 -5.39 6.90 -21.26
N VAL A 573 -6.55 6.63 -20.67
CA VAL A 573 -7.03 7.21 -19.41
C VAL A 573 -5.93 7.31 -18.34
N GLU A 574 -5.82 8.48 -17.72
CA GLU A 574 -4.94 8.65 -16.56
C GLU A 574 -5.64 8.11 -15.31
N LEU A 575 -5.37 6.84 -14.99
CA LEU A 575 -5.95 6.17 -13.84
C LEU A 575 -5.29 6.65 -12.53
N LEU A 576 -6.09 7.15 -11.58
CA LEU A 576 -5.62 7.54 -10.26
C LEU A 576 -5.44 6.34 -9.33
N TYR A 577 -6.41 5.42 -9.34
CA TYR A 577 -6.36 4.19 -8.56
C TYR A 577 -7.37 3.17 -9.08
N PHE A 578 -7.13 1.89 -8.80
CA PHE A 578 -8.10 0.80 -8.91
C PHE A 578 -7.91 -0.14 -7.72
N ARG A 579 -8.97 -0.36 -6.94
CA ARG A 579 -8.93 -1.22 -5.74
C ARG A 579 -10.25 -1.95 -5.53
N SER A 580 -10.22 -2.95 -4.66
CA SER A 580 -11.39 -3.71 -4.24
C SER A 580 -11.67 -3.50 -2.74
N GLU A 581 -12.95 -3.49 -2.35
CA GLU A 581 -13.43 -3.39 -0.97
C GLU A 581 -14.52 -4.44 -0.72
N CYS A 582 -14.55 -5.03 0.48
CA CYS A 582 -15.63 -5.96 0.84
C CYS A 582 -16.93 -5.23 1.09
N TYR A 583 -17.95 -5.63 0.35
CA TYR A 583 -19.26 -5.00 0.40
C TYR A 583 -20.29 -5.84 1.15
N SER A 584 -20.24 -7.17 1.02
CA SER A 584 -21.10 -8.11 1.74
C SER A 584 -20.50 -9.53 1.74
N ASP A 585 -21.21 -10.48 2.35
CA ASP A 585 -20.88 -11.92 2.40
C ASP A 585 -20.79 -12.60 1.03
N ARG A 586 -21.24 -11.93 -0.05
CA ARG A 586 -21.23 -12.49 -1.41
C ARG A 586 -20.71 -11.56 -2.50
N MET A 587 -20.41 -10.29 -2.17
CA MET A 587 -20.05 -9.29 -3.17
C MET A 587 -18.80 -8.52 -2.78
N VAL A 588 -17.92 -8.33 -3.76
CA VAL A 588 -16.79 -7.40 -3.72
C VAL A 588 -17.13 -6.17 -4.54
N LYS A 589 -16.78 -4.99 -4.02
CA LYS A 589 -16.96 -3.70 -4.66
C LYS A 589 -15.63 -3.23 -5.22
N LEU A 590 -15.56 -3.06 -6.53
CA LEU A 590 -14.41 -2.53 -7.24
C LEU A 590 -14.60 -1.04 -7.47
N ILE A 591 -13.58 -0.25 -7.18
CA ILE A 591 -13.64 1.22 -7.25
C ILE A 591 -12.39 1.73 -7.98
N TRP A 592 -12.62 2.60 -8.97
CA TRP A 592 -11.56 3.35 -9.60
C TRP A 592 -11.93 4.81 -9.82
N ALA A 593 -10.89 5.63 -10.00
CA ALA A 593 -11.03 7.01 -10.41
C ALA A 593 -10.02 7.35 -11.51
N THR A 594 -10.42 8.25 -12.39
CA THR A 594 -9.59 8.73 -13.50
C THR A 594 -9.36 10.23 -13.30
N ALA A 595 -8.14 10.71 -13.56
CA ALA A 595 -7.81 12.13 -13.52
C ALA A 595 -8.34 12.83 -14.77
N SER A 596 -8.21 12.14 -15.92
CA SER A 596 -8.75 12.55 -17.20
C SER A 596 -9.08 11.33 -18.08
N GLU A 597 -10.00 11.52 -19.01
CA GLU A 597 -10.44 10.54 -20.00
C GLU A 597 -10.45 11.21 -21.37
N THR A 598 -9.85 10.58 -22.37
CA THR A 598 -9.86 11.05 -23.76
C THR A 598 -10.14 9.86 -24.66
N ASN A 599 -11.06 10.02 -25.60
CA ASN A 599 -11.47 8.98 -26.54
C ASN A 599 -11.98 7.67 -25.88
N SER A 600 -12.34 7.68 -24.61
CA SER A 600 -12.70 6.47 -23.84
C SER A 600 -14.13 6.02 -24.15
N SER A 601 -14.31 4.81 -24.67
CA SER A 601 -15.63 4.24 -24.91
C SER A 601 -16.22 3.63 -23.64
N HIS A 602 -15.53 2.63 -23.06
CA HIS A 602 -15.98 1.91 -21.89
C HIS A 602 -14.83 1.24 -21.16
N TYR A 603 -15.07 0.89 -19.90
CA TYR A 603 -14.21 0.03 -19.11
C TYR A 603 -14.75 -1.39 -19.11
N THR A 604 -13.85 -2.36 -19.18
CA THR A 604 -14.12 -3.78 -19.02
C THR A 604 -13.47 -4.27 -17.73
N ILE A 605 -14.26 -4.93 -16.91
CA ILE A 605 -13.81 -5.60 -15.68
C ILE A 605 -13.69 -7.08 -15.97
N GLU A 606 -12.52 -7.62 -15.66
CA GLU A 606 -12.21 -9.03 -15.79
C GLU A 606 -11.78 -9.60 -14.44
N ALA A 607 -12.03 -10.88 -14.23
CA ALA A 607 -11.54 -11.61 -13.06
C ALA A 607 -10.63 -12.76 -13.48
N SER A 608 -9.65 -13.04 -12.64
CA SER A 608 -8.76 -14.18 -12.80
C SER A 608 -8.63 -14.95 -11.50
N LYS A 609 -8.57 -16.28 -11.61
CA LYS A 609 -8.29 -17.17 -10.48
C LYS A 609 -6.80 -17.40 -10.25
N ASN A 610 -5.96 -17.15 -11.26
CA ASN A 610 -4.53 -17.48 -11.27
C ASN A 610 -3.61 -16.31 -11.69
N GLY A 611 -4.17 -15.18 -12.15
CA GLY A 611 -3.42 -14.02 -12.66
C GLY A 611 -3.13 -14.08 -14.17
N ASP A 612 -3.32 -15.23 -14.81
CA ASP A 612 -2.93 -15.48 -16.21
C ASP A 612 -4.14 -15.60 -17.15
N GLU A 613 -5.22 -16.25 -16.70
CA GLU A 613 -6.45 -16.44 -17.47
C GLU A 613 -7.55 -15.51 -16.96
N TRP A 614 -8.19 -14.76 -17.86
CA TRP A 614 -9.11 -13.68 -17.50
C TRP A 614 -10.50 -13.90 -18.10
N GLU A 615 -11.52 -13.81 -17.25
CA GLU A 615 -12.93 -13.89 -17.62
C GLU A 615 -13.58 -12.50 -17.49
N ILE A 616 -14.25 -12.04 -18.54
CA ILE A 616 -14.97 -10.75 -18.52
C ILE A 616 -16.20 -10.87 -17.62
N LEU A 617 -16.27 -10.02 -16.59
CA LEU A 617 -17.41 -9.93 -15.68
C LEU A 617 -18.46 -8.93 -16.15
N GLY A 618 -18.03 -7.87 -16.82
CA GLY A 618 -18.91 -6.81 -17.30
C GLY A 618 -18.15 -5.54 -17.64
N GLY A 619 -18.86 -4.46 -17.92
CA GLY A 619 -18.26 -3.17 -18.24
C GLY A 619 -19.14 -1.98 -17.91
N LEU A 620 -18.54 -0.79 -17.88
CA LEU A 620 -19.21 0.48 -17.67
C LEU A 620 -18.82 1.47 -18.76
N THR A 621 -19.78 2.22 -19.27
CA THR A 621 -19.50 3.32 -20.21
C THR A 621 -18.65 4.39 -19.52
N ALA A 622 -17.56 4.81 -20.18
CA ALA A 622 -16.72 5.90 -19.72
C ALA A 622 -17.39 7.26 -20.01
N ALA A 623 -16.83 8.35 -19.51
CA ALA A 623 -17.33 9.70 -19.79
C ALA A 623 -17.02 10.18 -21.22
N GLY A 624 -16.22 9.43 -21.99
CA GLY A 624 -15.85 9.78 -23.36
C GLY A 624 -14.65 10.71 -23.40
N ASN A 625 -14.90 11.97 -23.04
CA ASN A 625 -13.87 13.00 -22.94
C ASN A 625 -14.13 13.84 -21.68
N SER A 626 -13.24 13.74 -20.70
CA SER A 626 -13.35 14.45 -19.41
C SER A 626 -11.97 14.91 -18.94
N ALA A 627 -11.84 16.21 -18.65
CA ALA A 627 -10.70 16.78 -17.93
C ALA A 627 -11.00 16.96 -16.43
N GLN A 628 -12.07 16.34 -15.93
CA GLN A 628 -12.45 16.33 -14.52
C GLN A 628 -12.36 14.90 -13.99
N ILE A 629 -12.08 14.77 -12.69
CA ILE A 629 -11.99 13.48 -12.03
C ILE A 629 -13.33 12.75 -12.14
N GLN A 630 -13.32 11.55 -12.71
CA GLN A 630 -14.47 10.65 -12.71
C GLN A 630 -14.24 9.51 -11.72
N GLN A 631 -15.33 9.01 -11.14
CA GLN A 631 -15.30 7.89 -10.20
C GLN A 631 -16.33 6.85 -10.61
N TYR A 632 -15.92 5.60 -10.56
CA TYR A 632 -16.72 4.47 -11.00
C TYR A 632 -16.72 3.36 -9.96
N VAL A 633 -17.80 2.59 -9.96
CA VAL A 633 -18.00 1.47 -9.05
C VAL A 633 -18.59 0.30 -9.82
N PHE A 634 -18.03 -0.88 -9.62
CA PHE A 634 -18.55 -2.15 -10.10
C PHE A 634 -18.69 -3.15 -8.95
N TYR A 635 -19.71 -4.02 -9.00
CA TYR A 635 -19.91 -5.06 -7.99
C TYR A 635 -19.77 -6.44 -8.64
N ALA A 636 -18.89 -7.27 -8.10
CA ALA A 636 -18.65 -8.64 -8.56
C ALA A 636 -18.96 -9.66 -7.45
N ASP A 637 -19.25 -10.89 -7.83
CA ASP A 637 -19.38 -11.99 -6.86
C ASP A 637 -18.01 -12.26 -6.22
N ILE A 638 -17.98 -12.50 -4.91
CA ILE A 638 -16.75 -12.78 -4.15
C ILE A 638 -15.96 -13.97 -4.71
N ASN A 639 -16.61 -14.91 -5.39
CA ASN A 639 -15.99 -16.10 -5.98
C ASN A 639 -15.55 -15.93 -7.45
N SER A 640 -15.69 -14.71 -8.02
CA SER A 640 -15.38 -14.46 -9.43
C SER A 640 -13.90 -14.66 -9.76
N GLY A 641 -13.00 -14.40 -8.80
CA GLY A 641 -11.55 -14.57 -8.98
C GLY A 641 -10.74 -14.10 -7.77
N LEU A 642 -9.45 -14.41 -7.78
CA LEU A 642 -8.46 -13.90 -6.81
C LEU A 642 -7.93 -12.52 -7.20
N TYR A 643 -7.98 -12.20 -8.49
CA TYR A 643 -7.54 -10.93 -9.06
C TYR A 643 -8.64 -10.33 -9.91
N PHE A 644 -8.72 -9.00 -9.93
CA PHE A 644 -9.54 -8.24 -10.86
C PHE A 644 -8.66 -7.37 -11.73
N ARG A 645 -9.00 -7.25 -13.00
CA ARG A 645 -8.32 -6.40 -13.97
C ARG A 645 -9.30 -5.40 -14.54
N LEU A 646 -8.84 -4.15 -14.66
CA LEU A 646 -9.53 -3.05 -15.29
C LEU A 646 -8.87 -2.79 -16.64
N SER A 647 -9.64 -2.89 -17.71
CA SER A 647 -9.22 -2.58 -19.07
C SER A 647 -10.09 -1.43 -19.61
N GLN A 648 -9.53 -0.58 -20.45
CA GLN A 648 -10.25 0.45 -21.19
C GLN A 648 -10.35 0.05 -22.66
N ALA A 649 -11.49 0.36 -23.28
CA ALA A 649 -11.65 0.41 -24.71
C ALA A 649 -11.90 1.85 -25.17
N ASP A 650 -11.25 2.26 -26.24
CA ASP A 650 -11.42 3.56 -26.87
C ASP A 650 -12.53 3.55 -27.93
N ILE A 651 -12.98 4.73 -28.35
CA ILE A 651 -14.04 4.90 -29.36
C ILE A 651 -13.57 4.41 -30.74
N ASP A 652 -12.25 4.39 -30.98
CA ASP A 652 -11.63 3.83 -32.20
C ASP A 652 -11.41 2.31 -32.13
N GLY A 653 -11.72 1.67 -31.00
CA GLY A 653 -11.64 0.23 -30.79
C GLY A 653 -10.30 -0.27 -30.28
N HIS A 654 -9.37 0.61 -29.90
CA HIS A 654 -8.17 0.20 -29.17
C HIS A 654 -8.52 -0.24 -27.74
N GLU A 655 -7.85 -1.28 -27.22
CA GLU A 655 -8.04 -1.77 -25.86
C GLU A 655 -6.71 -1.84 -25.11
N GLU A 656 -6.70 -1.40 -23.85
CA GLU A 656 -5.53 -1.43 -22.98
C GLU A 656 -5.91 -1.86 -21.56
N VAL A 657 -5.01 -2.58 -20.89
CA VAL A 657 -5.12 -2.90 -19.47
C VAL A 657 -4.59 -1.72 -18.65
N LEU A 658 -5.43 -1.14 -17.80
CA LEU A 658 -5.05 -0.01 -16.95
C LEU A 658 -4.47 -0.44 -15.60
N ALA A 659 -5.06 -1.45 -14.95
CA ALA A 659 -4.62 -1.91 -13.62
C ALA A 659 -5.14 -3.30 -13.25
N ILE A 660 -4.48 -3.92 -12.27
CA ILE A 660 -4.90 -5.16 -11.61
C ILE A 660 -4.95 -4.90 -10.11
N CYS A 661 -5.95 -5.47 -9.42
CA CYS A 661 -5.99 -5.49 -7.95
C CYS A 661 -6.37 -6.88 -7.42
N GLU A 662 -5.94 -7.21 -6.21
CA GLU A 662 -6.36 -8.45 -5.53
C GLU A 662 -7.81 -8.33 -5.06
N ASN A 663 -8.50 -9.47 -4.98
CA ASN A 663 -9.78 -9.57 -4.30
C ASN A 663 -9.58 -9.43 -2.78
N SER A 664 -9.97 -8.29 -2.23
CA SER A 664 -9.82 -7.96 -0.81
C SER A 664 -10.67 -8.84 0.12
N CYS A 665 -11.57 -9.65 -0.44
CA CYS A 665 -12.48 -10.51 0.31
C CYS A 665 -12.09 -11.98 0.35
N LYS A 666 -10.84 -12.31 -0.02
CA LYS A 666 -10.23 -13.65 -0.06
C LYS A 666 -11.13 -14.77 0.49
N PRO A 667 -11.87 -15.52 -0.35
CA PRO A 667 -12.41 -16.79 0.08
C PRO A 667 -11.23 -17.73 0.37
N GLU A 668 -11.19 -18.36 1.53
CA GLU A 668 -10.18 -19.37 1.88
C GLU A 668 -10.08 -20.44 0.77
N GLN A 669 -9.08 -20.31 -0.10
CA GLN A 669 -8.76 -21.28 -1.14
C GLN A 669 -8.08 -22.47 -0.49
N GLY A 670 -8.87 -23.35 0.14
CA GLY A 670 -8.68 -24.79 0.37
C GLY A 670 -7.29 -25.45 0.48
N ILE A 671 -6.18 -24.74 0.69
CA ILE A 671 -4.82 -25.25 0.78
C ILE A 671 -4.23 -24.65 2.05
N ALA A 672 -3.95 -25.51 3.02
CA ALA A 672 -3.32 -25.10 4.28
C ALA A 672 -1.90 -25.67 4.34
N VAL A 673 -0.93 -24.81 4.65
CA VAL A 673 0.47 -25.18 4.89
C VAL A 673 0.76 -24.97 6.37
N TYR A 674 1.05 -26.03 7.11
CA TYR A 674 1.19 -25.99 8.57
C TYR A 674 2.11 -27.12 9.08
N PRO A 675 2.68 -27.04 10.29
CA PRO A 675 2.77 -25.83 11.09
C PRO A 675 3.68 -24.80 10.42
N ASN A 676 3.42 -23.53 10.68
CA ASN A 676 4.32 -22.43 10.35
C ASN A 676 4.31 -21.46 11.54
N PRO A 677 5.42 -21.34 12.31
CA PRO A 677 6.73 -21.95 12.08
C PRO A 677 6.76 -23.49 12.21
N PHE A 678 7.74 -24.16 11.59
CA PHE A 678 7.92 -25.62 11.62
C PHE A 678 9.27 -26.01 12.25
N SER A 679 9.29 -27.14 12.96
CA SER A 679 10.48 -27.67 13.65
C SER A 679 10.98 -29.01 13.11
N SER A 680 10.14 -29.81 12.43
CA SER A 680 10.51 -31.13 11.89
C SER A 680 10.01 -31.38 10.47
N ASP A 681 8.74 -31.13 10.19
CA ASP A 681 8.09 -31.38 8.90
C ASP A 681 7.06 -30.29 8.60
N ILE A 682 6.76 -30.11 7.32
CA ILE A 682 5.69 -29.21 6.86
C ILE A 682 4.59 -30.08 6.25
N GLN A 683 3.35 -29.82 6.62
CA GLN A 683 2.17 -30.48 6.09
C GLN A 683 1.42 -29.55 5.14
N VAL A 684 1.02 -30.09 3.99
CA VAL A 684 0.18 -29.41 3.02
C VAL A 684 -1.15 -30.15 2.93
N LYS A 685 -2.24 -29.52 3.38
CA LYS A 685 -3.59 -30.07 3.30
C LYS A 685 -4.36 -29.44 2.17
N LEU A 686 -4.90 -30.29 1.30
CA LEU A 686 -5.78 -29.89 0.20
C LEU A 686 -7.24 -30.20 0.59
N SER A 687 -8.11 -29.20 0.45
CA SER A 687 -9.54 -29.26 0.82
C SER A 687 -10.41 -29.78 -0.31
N ALA A 688 -9.84 -29.91 -1.51
CA ALA A 688 -10.45 -30.57 -2.66
C ALA A 688 -9.44 -31.54 -3.29
N LYS A 689 -9.96 -32.59 -3.96
CA LYS A 689 -9.13 -33.54 -4.70
C LYS A 689 -8.46 -32.84 -5.88
N ARG A 690 -7.12 -32.96 -5.98
CA ARG A 690 -6.29 -32.36 -7.03
C ARG A 690 -5.48 -33.46 -7.72
N ASN A 691 -5.20 -33.29 -9.02
CA ASN A 691 -4.35 -34.22 -9.78
C ASN A 691 -3.00 -33.56 -10.09
N ASN A 692 -1.96 -34.39 -10.28
CA ASN A 692 -0.61 -33.93 -10.66
C ASN A 692 -0.11 -32.74 -9.81
N THR A 693 -0.11 -32.94 -8.49
CA THR A 693 0.39 -31.94 -7.53
C THR A 693 1.89 -32.11 -7.36
N THR A 694 2.67 -31.07 -7.65
CA THR A 694 4.10 -30.99 -7.35
C THR A 694 4.34 -29.91 -6.31
N ILE A 695 4.95 -30.27 -5.19
CA ILE A 695 5.27 -29.35 -4.10
C ILE A 695 6.77 -29.18 -4.01
N PHE A 696 7.25 -27.94 -4.00
CA PHE A 696 8.65 -27.56 -3.88
C PHE A 696 8.87 -26.89 -2.53
N LEU A 697 9.86 -27.36 -1.78
CA LEU A 697 10.45 -26.58 -0.69
C LEU A 697 11.62 -25.78 -1.26
N ARG A 698 11.64 -24.47 -1.05
CA ARG A 698 12.67 -23.56 -1.59
C ARG A 698 13.33 -22.73 -0.50
N ASP A 699 14.60 -22.39 -0.70
CA ASP A 699 15.30 -21.40 0.12
C ASP A 699 14.88 -19.96 -0.23
N VAL A 700 15.37 -18.99 0.55
CA VAL A 700 15.10 -17.54 0.34
C VAL A 700 15.55 -17.01 -1.02
N PHE A 701 16.45 -17.71 -1.72
CA PHE A 701 16.95 -17.36 -3.04
C PHE A 701 16.21 -18.09 -4.17
N GLY A 702 15.10 -18.78 -3.84
CA GLY A 702 14.27 -19.51 -4.80
C GLY A 702 14.83 -20.87 -5.23
N ARG A 703 15.97 -21.32 -4.67
CA ARG A 703 16.58 -22.60 -5.02
C ARG A 703 15.77 -23.75 -4.42
N THR A 704 15.50 -24.77 -5.23
CA THR A 704 14.76 -25.96 -4.77
C THR A 704 15.60 -26.78 -3.80
N ILE A 705 15.09 -26.98 -2.58
CA ILE A 705 15.65 -27.85 -1.55
C ILE A 705 15.10 -29.27 -1.71
N SER A 706 13.78 -29.42 -1.84
CA SER A 706 13.11 -30.72 -2.05
C SER A 706 11.89 -30.59 -2.96
N ILE A 707 11.50 -31.71 -3.58
CA ILE A 707 10.35 -31.81 -4.48
C ILE A 707 9.53 -33.04 -4.07
N THR A 708 8.22 -32.87 -3.95
CA THR A 708 7.25 -33.94 -3.69
C THR A 708 6.22 -33.99 -4.82
N GLU A 709 6.18 -35.08 -5.57
CA GLU A 709 5.24 -35.29 -6.68
C GLU A 709 4.11 -36.25 -6.29
N ILE A 710 2.87 -35.87 -6.60
CA ILE A 710 1.67 -36.61 -6.20
C ILE A 710 0.73 -36.73 -7.39
N ALA A 711 0.54 -37.97 -7.85
CA ALA A 711 -0.31 -38.27 -9.01
C ALA A 711 -1.79 -37.92 -8.76
N SER A 712 -2.29 -38.17 -7.54
CA SER A 712 -3.64 -37.79 -7.10
C SER A 712 -3.71 -37.79 -5.57
N ASN A 713 -4.27 -36.74 -4.96
CA ASN A 713 -4.54 -36.71 -3.51
C ASN A 713 -6.04 -36.61 -3.23
N ASP A 714 -6.58 -37.44 -2.33
CA ASP A 714 -7.97 -37.31 -1.88
C ASP A 714 -8.09 -36.13 -0.90
N SER A 715 -9.14 -35.33 -1.05
CA SER A 715 -9.42 -34.19 -0.16
C SER A 715 -9.42 -34.65 1.30
N GLY A 716 -8.56 -34.03 2.13
CA GLY A 716 -8.60 -34.19 3.58
C GLY A 716 -7.34 -34.77 4.25
N ASN A 717 -6.47 -35.51 3.54
CA ASN A 717 -5.22 -36.01 4.14
C ASN A 717 -4.05 -35.04 3.88
N PRO A 718 -3.29 -34.65 4.93
CA PRO A 718 -2.10 -33.81 4.76
C PRO A 718 -0.98 -34.57 4.05
N ILE A 719 -0.29 -33.83 3.18
CA ILE A 719 0.92 -34.26 2.50
C ILE A 719 2.10 -33.79 3.35
N HIS A 720 2.97 -34.70 3.76
CA HIS A 720 4.16 -34.34 4.51
C HIS A 720 5.32 -34.02 3.55
N ILE A 721 5.96 -32.88 3.78
CA ILE A 721 7.15 -32.42 3.08
C ILE A 721 8.34 -32.65 4.00
N GLU A 722 9.28 -33.49 3.55
CA GLU A 722 10.52 -33.74 4.28
C GLU A 722 11.40 -32.49 4.28
N THR A 723 11.73 -32.02 5.48
CA THR A 723 12.53 -30.80 5.67
C THR A 723 13.99 -31.08 6.04
N GLY A 724 14.35 -32.31 6.41
CA GLY A 724 15.73 -32.65 6.79
C GLY A 724 16.30 -31.76 7.91
N ASN A 725 17.62 -31.54 7.89
CA ASN A 725 18.34 -30.66 8.83
C ASN A 725 18.49 -29.24 8.26
N LEU A 726 17.37 -28.58 7.96
CA LEU A 726 17.41 -27.18 7.54
C LEU A 726 17.79 -26.26 8.70
N PRO A 727 18.70 -25.29 8.48
CA PRO A 727 18.96 -24.21 9.43
C PRO A 727 17.69 -23.41 9.73
N ALA A 728 17.61 -22.84 10.93
CA ALA A 728 16.58 -21.85 11.28
C ALA A 728 16.61 -20.68 10.26
N GLY A 729 15.44 -20.24 9.81
CA GLY A 729 15.33 -19.22 8.77
C GLY A 729 14.08 -19.36 7.89
N PHE A 730 13.94 -18.47 6.92
CA PHE A 730 12.79 -18.43 6.01
C PHE A 730 12.94 -19.40 4.83
N TYR A 731 11.83 -20.01 4.45
CA TYR A 731 11.70 -20.90 3.29
C TYR A 731 10.35 -20.66 2.60
N TYR A 732 10.18 -21.23 1.41
CA TYR A 732 8.91 -21.19 0.69
C TYR A 732 8.43 -22.59 0.33
N ILE A 733 7.14 -22.83 0.50
CA ILE A 733 6.42 -23.96 -0.08
C ILE A 733 5.73 -23.47 -1.35
N GLU A 734 6.20 -23.92 -2.50
CA GLU A 734 5.54 -23.71 -3.78
C GLU A 734 4.76 -24.97 -4.15
N ILE A 735 3.50 -24.82 -4.54
CA ILE A 735 2.59 -25.91 -4.89
C ILE A 735 2.10 -25.67 -6.31
N ASN A 736 2.39 -26.62 -7.21
CA ASN A 736 1.89 -26.66 -8.57
C ASN A 736 0.84 -27.76 -8.68
N CYS A 737 -0.45 -27.43 -8.82
CA CYS A 737 -1.54 -28.40 -8.95
C CYS A 737 -2.34 -28.11 -10.23
N ASP A 738 -2.55 -29.12 -11.08
CA ASP A 738 -3.40 -28.98 -12.28
C ASP A 738 -3.02 -27.77 -13.19
N GLY A 739 -1.76 -27.31 -13.15
CA GLY A 739 -1.26 -26.13 -13.87
C GLY A 739 -1.30 -24.80 -13.10
N GLU A 740 -1.89 -24.76 -11.90
CA GLU A 740 -1.91 -23.59 -11.01
C GLU A 740 -0.72 -23.60 -10.04
N ARG A 741 -0.03 -22.47 -9.89
CA ARG A 741 1.10 -22.27 -8.96
C ARG A 741 0.68 -21.43 -7.75
N SER A 742 1.03 -21.86 -6.55
CA SER A 742 0.78 -21.13 -5.29
C SER A 742 2.01 -21.17 -4.39
N ILE A 743 2.32 -20.09 -3.66
CA ILE A 743 3.53 -19.98 -2.84
C ILE A 743 3.16 -19.57 -1.41
N TYR A 744 3.71 -20.27 -0.42
CA TYR A 744 3.46 -20.05 1.00
C TYR A 744 4.80 -19.85 1.73
N PRO A 745 5.02 -18.70 2.38
CA PRO A 745 6.20 -18.51 3.23
C PRO A 745 6.08 -19.38 4.48
N VAL A 746 7.19 -20.02 4.87
CA VAL A 746 7.29 -20.85 6.08
C VAL A 746 8.60 -20.59 6.81
N VAL A 747 8.59 -20.64 8.14
CA VAL A 747 9.73 -20.33 9.00
C VAL A 747 10.20 -21.59 9.72
N LYS A 748 11.49 -21.94 9.57
CA LYS A 748 12.14 -22.98 10.37
C LYS A 748 12.61 -22.37 11.69
N GLN A 749 12.18 -22.94 12.81
CA GLN A 749 12.74 -22.65 14.14
C GLN A 749 13.95 -23.54 14.44
#